data_AF-A0A7X6NMP1-F1
#
_entry.id   AF-A0A7X6NMP1-F1
#
_cell.length_a   1.000
_cell.length_b   1.000
_cell.length_c   1.000
_cell.angle_alpha   90.00
_cell.angle_beta   90.00
_cell.angle_gamma   90.00
#
_symmetry.space_group_name_H-M   'P 1'
#
loop_
_entity.id
_entity.type
_entity.pdbx_description
1 polymer ?
#
loop_
_entity_poly.entity_id
_entity_poly.type
_entity_poly.pdbx_seq_one_letter_code
_entity_poly.pdbx_strand_id
1 'polypeptide(L)'
;MRKYILHWILWMVCLTGITYNAYAVKAYPWPVQVRQPDGSVLTIQKHGDEFLNWTTSGGRLVKQGEDGFYYVAEFSPEGVAVATATRVRPGTIPTGIAAVRPPQMAFERARERRAEFARMLVKPTQASALSQTQASTSSQAPSASISSGNKRFLILLVQFNNLSFVVNNPRDAFFNMLNQDGYASNGGTGSVWNYYYENSSGVFNPQFDVVGPVTLSRTVSYYGANDANGNNIYERSREMVVEAVKLAKRDFNVDFSVYDNDADGYIDNVFVFFAGHNEAEGGPDYTIWPHAWSITENVVMDGARLYSYACTSELRGASGSTMAGIGTYCHEFGHVLGLPDFYDTDGEDNGKARGLGSFSLMSGGNYNNSGRTPPYLNIVERDMLGWYRRSPTEFIKEGTHTLQPVQGNDCYITLTANEGEFFLFEYRSLEGWDMHLPGSGMLIYHVDRSDNRVGGMKASDRWRTWNGINAYADHQCFDLIEAVYPESAVRYENQVPFPGSTNNTYFTASSSPAFKDHAGYHPGVNITSIADNGTNATFSVSFDTSSSADFYGKVTTSDGDPISGVSVTFTRKQHEPKPLELDMNLNLNKSRELFGYNMLAATDANEYIYSTVTNEQGEYFISSELTQGIFVVQVEKEGYNPVLQEVTVLAPGLVRTDFTLFPLVEYREGLLRKHNEWEGYNVGYQDPGIPTYGAVGFSPEELLPYQGDTISTVSFIITGSSASEVGVFVLFDQEKVLEQNVVSPAFGTMNTVDVSAAKLTIPEGKMVKFGYYVLGSDYGYPMAVDEGPMAYLGGYAGHSIEQLTTPWGSNLNNIIISATVKPKEEEDDGEGGDDPVETYLEIGGEVVDKDGNPLSGVSMSLYYTQPEDTSLPTGDGSQAPGSLQRSGSLLLSTEQSTEAIETTTTGPDGQYHFTAQSKEEGVYVIHAIKDGYYPVERQADASLTGEVSEDFTLIAWVGSDENLLRKHGTVFDAVGYGTPGETIYGAVGFSPEETEAYEGYCITSVSFFVGGSRAEEVGVFILLDNECMFMDIVNNPSFGNVTQVDLTAHGITIPKGKELKVGYYVKDSDSGYPLGVDQGPMVPMGGYAGSNLSSLTSDWKIAHDLDCNLIVSATVTEKDNELFSLGYYMMPFAKEQYKAGDHLVLMLNDAPSVTEIERPLEVRWFFNETQYSSNDVITLEAGSHVVKAVLTFRDYIQTIVQEIFVE
;
A
#
# COMPACT_ATOMS: atom_id res chain seq x y z
N MET A 1 32.74 -28.84 40.64
CA MET A 1 33.12 -27.53 40.04
C MET A 1 33.10 -27.59 38.51
N ARG A 2 31.94 -27.87 37.90
CA ARG A 2 31.75 -27.85 36.43
C ARG A 2 30.28 -27.62 36.00
N LYS A 3 29.41 -27.22 36.93
CA LYS A 3 27.98 -26.90 36.69
C LYS A 3 27.58 -25.46 37.06
N TYR A 4 28.52 -24.62 37.52
CA TYR A 4 28.26 -23.22 37.88
C TYR A 4 28.88 -22.21 36.90
N ILE A 5 29.55 -22.66 35.83
CA ILE A 5 30.18 -21.78 34.83
C ILE A 5 29.29 -21.60 33.59
N LEU A 6 28.36 -22.53 33.32
CA LEU A 6 27.48 -22.44 32.14
C LEU A 6 26.27 -21.50 32.31
N HIS A 7 25.87 -21.17 33.55
CA HIS A 7 24.76 -20.25 33.81
C HIS A 7 25.17 -18.77 33.81
N TRP A 8 26.46 -18.45 33.77
CA TRP A 8 26.98 -17.08 33.71
C TRP A 8 27.36 -16.63 32.29
N ILE A 9 27.44 -17.54 31.33
CA ILE A 9 27.78 -17.23 29.93
C ILE A 9 26.53 -17.07 29.06
N LEU A 10 25.38 -17.64 29.46
CA LEU A 10 24.10 -17.47 28.76
C LEU A 10 23.36 -16.16 29.13
N TRP A 11 23.90 -15.34 30.03
CA TRP A 11 23.35 -14.02 30.39
C TRP A 11 24.16 -12.84 29.84
N MET A 12 25.17 -13.10 29.00
CA MET A 12 26.05 -12.08 28.42
C MET A 12 26.06 -12.04 26.88
N VAL A 13 25.02 -12.56 26.21
CA VAL A 13 24.83 -12.46 24.74
C VAL A 13 23.37 -12.13 24.36
N CYS A 14 22.71 -11.27 25.14
CA CYS A 14 21.45 -10.61 24.75
C CYS A 14 21.56 -9.08 24.89
N LEU A 15 22.70 -8.53 24.49
CA LEU A 15 22.94 -7.08 24.41
C LEU A 15 23.51 -6.77 23.02
N THR A 16 22.67 -6.85 22.00
CA THR A 16 22.93 -6.23 20.70
C THR A 16 21.70 -5.43 20.30
N GLY A 17 21.82 -4.12 20.51
CA GLY A 17 21.32 -3.06 19.64
C GLY A 17 19.84 -3.08 19.26
N ILE A 18 19.01 -2.50 20.11
CA ILE A 18 17.77 -1.86 19.67
C ILE A 18 17.75 -0.47 20.31
N THR A 19 18.04 0.56 19.51
CA THR A 19 17.92 1.98 19.87
C THR A 19 16.70 2.55 19.14
N TYR A 20 15.88 3.35 19.80
CA TYR A 20 14.71 4.04 19.24
C TYR A 20 14.60 5.41 19.92
N ASN A 21 14.19 6.51 19.28
CA ASN A 21 14.33 7.87 19.84
C ASN A 21 13.04 8.67 20.04
N ALA A 22 13.25 9.93 20.40
CA ALA A 22 12.32 10.84 20.99
C ALA A 22 12.40 12.24 20.40
N TYR A 23 11.30 13.00 20.49
CA TYR A 23 11.05 14.12 19.60
C TYR A 23 10.63 15.39 20.33
N ALA A 24 11.39 16.44 20.08
CA ALA A 24 11.15 17.79 20.52
C ALA A 24 11.80 18.76 19.55
N VAL A 25 11.38 20.00 19.64
CA VAL A 25 12.05 21.08 18.93
C VAL A 25 13.54 21.20 19.31
N LYS A 26 14.39 21.31 18.29
CA LYS A 26 15.81 21.67 18.44
C LYS A 26 15.97 23.03 19.13
N ALA A 27 17.04 23.22 19.88
CA ALA A 27 17.37 24.51 20.48
C ALA A 27 17.37 25.65 19.44
N TYR A 28 16.86 26.82 19.84
CA TYR A 28 16.83 28.02 18.99
C TYR A 28 18.24 28.34 18.48
N PRO A 29 18.48 28.31 17.15
CA PRO A 29 19.84 28.22 16.62
C PRO A 29 20.60 29.54 16.66
N TRP A 30 19.92 30.68 16.87
CA TRP A 30 20.53 32.01 16.85
C TRP A 30 20.82 32.56 18.25
N PRO A 31 21.72 33.57 18.36
CA PRO A 31 22.04 34.18 19.64
C PRO A 31 20.82 34.82 20.32
N VAL A 32 20.69 34.58 21.62
CA VAL A 32 19.62 35.11 22.49
C VAL A 32 20.21 36.10 23.48
N GLN A 33 19.53 37.24 23.66
CA GLN A 33 19.90 38.21 24.70
C GLN A 33 19.13 37.92 25.98
N VAL A 34 19.86 37.69 27.07
CA VAL A 34 19.33 37.42 28.41
C VAL A 34 19.69 38.53 29.38
N ARG A 35 18.70 39.00 30.15
CA ARG A 35 18.92 39.99 31.20
C ARG A 35 19.20 39.29 32.53
N GLN A 36 20.37 39.56 33.10
CA GLN A 36 20.76 39.07 34.42
C GLN A 36 20.02 39.83 35.55
N PRO A 37 19.95 39.26 36.77
CA PRO A 37 19.29 39.89 37.92
C PRO A 37 19.80 41.31 38.29
N ASP A 38 21.05 41.66 37.96
CA ASP A 38 21.60 43.01 38.17
C ASP A 38 21.30 43.99 37.03
N GLY A 39 20.45 43.60 36.08
CA GLY A 39 20.06 44.38 34.92
C GLY A 39 21.03 44.35 33.75
N SER A 40 22.22 43.74 33.91
CA SER A 40 23.16 43.55 32.80
C SER A 40 22.63 42.56 31.76
N VAL A 41 23.08 42.68 30.51
CA VAL A 41 22.62 41.82 29.40
C VAL A 41 23.79 40.98 28.88
N LEU A 42 23.53 39.69 28.69
CA LEU A 42 24.46 38.72 28.10
C LEU A 42 23.87 38.19 26.79
N THR A 43 24.74 37.86 25.84
CA THR A 43 24.37 37.11 24.65
C THR A 43 24.75 35.65 24.87
N ILE A 44 23.77 34.75 24.79
CA ILE A 44 23.95 33.31 24.89
C ILE A 44 23.53 32.63 23.58
N GLN A 45 23.92 31.38 23.41
CA GLN A 45 23.41 30.48 22.36
C GLN A 45 23.15 29.12 23.02
N LYS A 46 21.91 28.63 22.90
CA LYS A 46 21.51 27.29 23.29
C LYS A 46 21.83 26.32 22.14
N HIS A 47 22.16 25.09 22.49
CA HIS A 47 22.54 24.02 21.56
C HIS A 47 21.85 22.73 21.97
N GLY A 48 21.69 21.81 21.01
CA GLY A 48 21.15 20.47 21.26
C GLY A 48 19.62 20.41 21.31
N ASP A 49 19.12 19.45 22.07
CA ASP A 49 17.71 19.07 22.18
C ASP A 49 17.31 18.82 23.65
N GLU A 50 16.13 18.27 23.88
CA GLU A 50 15.61 17.96 25.21
C GLU A 50 16.43 16.90 25.97
N PHE A 51 17.21 16.05 25.29
CA PHE A 51 18.02 14.97 25.89
C PHE A 51 19.44 15.39 26.19
N LEU A 52 20.01 16.25 25.34
CA LEU A 52 21.31 16.83 25.52
C LEU A 52 21.31 18.26 25.02
N ASN A 53 21.30 19.21 25.95
CA ASN A 53 21.49 20.61 25.65
C ASN A 53 22.65 21.22 26.44
N TRP A 54 23.17 22.31 25.90
CA TRP A 54 24.15 23.14 26.59
C TRP A 54 24.05 24.59 26.13
N THR A 55 24.50 25.50 26.99
CA THR A 55 24.47 26.93 26.69
C THR A 55 25.89 27.45 26.56
N THR A 56 26.12 28.29 25.57
CA THR A 56 27.39 28.98 25.39
C THR A 56 27.21 30.50 25.42
N SER A 57 28.23 31.22 25.87
CA SER A 57 28.33 32.67 25.71
C SER A 57 29.72 33.03 25.23
N GLY A 58 29.83 33.67 24.07
CA GLY A 58 31.11 33.99 23.44
C GLY A 58 32.02 32.77 23.24
N GLY A 59 31.44 31.61 22.90
CA GLY A 59 32.18 30.37 22.63
C GLY A 59 32.65 29.62 23.89
N ARG A 60 32.14 29.95 25.08
CA ARG A 60 32.42 29.21 26.33
C ARG A 60 31.16 28.62 26.91
N LEU A 61 31.28 27.43 27.51
CA LEU A 61 30.18 26.79 28.24
C LEU A 61 29.77 27.68 29.42
N VAL A 62 28.48 27.93 29.55
CA VAL A 62 27.90 28.70 30.65
C VAL A 62 26.67 27.98 31.19
N LYS A 63 26.37 28.20 32.46
CA LYS A 63 25.17 27.65 33.12
C LYS A 63 24.57 28.70 34.05
N GLN A 64 23.24 28.73 34.13
CA GLN A 64 22.55 29.62 35.06
C GLN A 64 22.59 29.03 36.47
N GLY A 65 22.93 29.86 37.46
CA GLY A 65 22.84 29.50 38.88
C GLY A 65 21.43 29.72 39.44
N GLU A 66 21.16 29.18 40.63
CA GLU A 66 19.88 29.37 41.34
C GLU A 66 19.57 30.84 41.66
N ASP A 67 20.60 31.69 41.71
CA ASP A 67 20.49 33.14 41.89
C ASP A 67 20.10 33.90 40.60
N GLY A 68 19.93 33.18 39.48
CA GLY A 68 19.58 33.71 38.17
C GLY A 68 20.74 34.28 37.36
N PHE A 69 21.97 34.29 37.88
CA PHE A 69 23.16 34.75 37.15
C PHE A 69 23.77 33.62 36.30
N TYR A 70 24.41 33.98 35.18
CA TYR A 70 25.17 33.02 34.39
C TYR A 70 26.62 32.93 34.88
N TYR A 71 27.11 31.69 35.00
CA TYR A 71 28.47 31.36 35.42
C TYR A 71 29.18 30.61 34.30
N VAL A 72 30.50 30.78 34.21
CA VAL A 72 31.34 29.90 33.38
C VAL A 72 31.16 28.48 33.90
N ALA A 73 30.97 27.53 33.01
CA ALA A 73 30.73 26.14 33.35
C ALA A 73 31.76 25.22 32.68
N GLU A 74 31.89 24.02 33.23
CA GLU A 74 32.68 22.92 32.67
C GLU A 74 31.85 21.64 32.68
N PHE A 75 32.14 20.69 31.78
CA PHE A 75 31.51 19.37 31.86
C PHE A 75 32.15 18.55 32.97
N SER A 76 31.33 17.92 33.81
CA SER A 76 31.80 16.92 34.77
C SER A 76 32.27 15.65 34.04
N PRO A 77 33.00 14.74 34.72
CA PRO A 77 33.33 13.42 34.17
C PRO A 77 32.10 12.63 33.67
N GLU A 78 30.94 12.87 34.27
CA GLU A 78 29.63 12.29 33.92
C GLU A 78 28.91 13.05 32.78
N GLY A 79 29.57 14.01 32.15
CA GLY A 79 29.01 14.78 31.03
C GLY A 79 27.95 15.82 31.41
N VAL A 80 27.92 16.26 32.67
CA VAL A 80 26.97 17.27 33.14
C VAL A 80 27.60 18.66 33.07
N ALA A 81 26.91 19.66 32.53
CA ALA A 81 27.37 21.05 32.63
C ALA A 81 27.27 21.53 34.10
N VAL A 82 28.39 21.88 34.71
CA VAL A 82 28.49 22.33 36.10
C VAL A 82 29.02 23.76 36.15
N ALA A 83 28.29 24.66 36.80
CA ALA A 83 28.70 26.04 37.00
C ALA A 83 29.93 26.12 37.92
N THR A 84 30.92 26.90 37.53
CA THR A 84 32.05 27.29 38.37
C THR A 84 31.69 28.51 39.24
N ALA A 85 32.56 28.91 40.15
CA ALA A 85 32.38 30.15 40.92
C ALA A 85 32.55 31.44 40.09
N THR A 86 32.89 31.34 38.80
CA THR A 86 33.20 32.51 37.96
C THR A 86 31.95 33.03 37.27
N ARG A 87 31.41 34.14 37.76
CA ARG A 87 30.26 34.81 37.16
C ARG A 87 30.61 35.48 35.82
N VAL A 88 29.75 35.32 34.80
CA VAL A 88 29.90 35.94 33.48
C VAL A 88 29.46 37.40 33.54
N ARG A 89 30.33 38.30 33.07
CA ARG A 89 30.09 39.75 33.02
C ARG A 89 30.16 40.28 31.58
N PRO A 90 29.32 41.27 31.23
CA PRO A 90 29.39 41.89 29.91
C PRO A 90 30.78 42.47 29.64
N GLY A 91 31.35 42.21 28.45
CA GLY A 91 32.63 42.76 28.02
C GLY A 91 33.89 42.14 28.64
N THR A 92 33.76 41.07 29.44
CA THR A 92 34.91 40.35 30.06
C THR A 92 35.15 38.97 29.45
N ILE A 93 34.79 38.78 28.17
CA ILE A 93 34.94 37.51 27.45
C ILE A 93 36.32 37.51 26.75
N PRO A 94 37.27 36.65 27.14
CA PRO A 94 38.50 36.49 26.39
C PRO A 94 38.19 35.92 24.99
N THR A 95 38.74 36.55 23.96
CA THR A 95 38.64 36.13 22.56
C THR A 95 39.27 34.75 22.35
N GLY A 96 38.45 33.76 22.00
CA GLY A 96 38.88 32.44 21.54
C GLY A 96 37.67 31.60 21.15
N ILE A 97 37.57 31.25 19.87
CA ILE A 97 36.54 30.34 19.33
C ILE A 97 36.96 28.92 19.72
N ALA A 98 36.65 28.48 20.94
CA ALA A 98 36.70 27.06 21.25
C ALA A 98 35.31 26.50 20.93
N ALA A 99 35.22 25.58 19.96
CA ALA A 99 34.01 24.80 19.77
C ALA A 99 33.83 23.94 21.04
N VAL A 100 32.90 24.32 21.91
CA VAL A 100 32.54 23.52 23.07
C VAL A 100 31.80 22.29 22.56
N ARG A 101 32.43 21.12 22.66
CA ARG A 101 31.79 19.83 22.37
C ARG A 101 31.51 19.10 23.69
N PRO A 102 30.29 18.57 23.89
CA PRO A 102 30.01 17.67 25.01
C PRO A 102 30.96 16.47 25.01
N PRO A 103 31.35 15.94 26.19
CA PRO A 103 32.12 14.70 26.26
C PRO A 103 31.26 13.50 25.85
N GLN A 104 31.90 12.40 25.42
CA GLN A 104 31.21 11.17 24.98
C GLN A 104 30.16 10.64 25.98
N MET A 105 30.45 10.73 27.28
CA MET A 105 29.52 10.32 28.34
C MET A 105 28.18 11.08 28.30
N ALA A 106 28.18 12.34 27.86
CA ALA A 106 26.95 13.11 27.70
C ALA A 106 26.07 12.55 26.56
N PHE A 107 26.70 12.13 25.47
CA PHE A 107 26.03 11.49 24.32
C PHE A 107 25.49 10.11 24.67
N GLU A 108 26.25 9.29 25.40
CA GLU A 108 25.80 7.96 25.86
C GLU A 108 24.54 8.08 26.74
N ARG A 109 24.53 9.02 27.68
CA ARG A 109 23.35 9.28 28.53
C ARG A 109 22.14 9.74 27.73
N ALA A 110 22.33 10.64 26.77
CA ALA A 110 21.26 11.12 25.90
C ALA A 110 20.68 9.97 25.06
N ARG A 111 21.54 9.10 24.53
CA ARG A 111 21.16 7.91 23.76
C ARG A 111 20.26 6.95 24.56
N GLU A 112 20.57 6.70 25.83
CA GLU A 112 19.74 5.84 26.69
C GLU A 112 18.35 6.42 26.94
N ARG A 113 18.24 7.74 27.15
CA ARG A 113 16.95 8.40 27.37
C ARG A 113 16.09 8.45 26.12
N ARG A 114 16.71 8.72 24.96
CA ARG A 114 16.06 8.61 23.66
C ARG A 114 15.51 7.18 23.47
N ALA A 115 16.33 6.15 23.74
CA ALA A 115 15.95 4.72 23.75
C ALA A 115 14.73 4.39 24.62
N GLU A 116 14.63 5.01 25.79
CA GLU A 116 13.50 4.80 26.69
C GLU A 116 12.20 5.39 26.16
N PHE A 117 12.23 6.64 25.72
CA PHE A 117 11.06 7.34 25.20
C PHE A 117 10.39 6.62 24.04
N ALA A 118 11.17 6.13 23.09
CA ALA A 118 10.65 5.67 21.82
C ALA A 118 9.85 4.39 21.92
N ARG A 119 10.19 3.57 22.93
CA ARG A 119 9.38 2.41 23.33
C ARG A 119 7.97 2.81 23.77
N MET A 120 7.75 4.09 24.09
CA MET A 120 6.50 4.60 24.63
C MET A 120 5.68 5.44 23.64
N LEU A 121 6.15 5.76 22.43
CA LEU A 121 5.36 6.53 21.45
C LEU A 121 4.52 5.63 20.51
N VAL A 122 4.82 4.34 20.43
CA VAL A 122 4.04 3.39 19.63
C VAL A 122 2.83 2.94 20.46
N LYS A 123 1.59 3.32 20.05
CA LYS A 123 0.34 2.85 20.69
C LYS A 123 0.39 1.30 20.78
N PRO A 124 0.31 0.67 21.96
CA PRO A 124 0.23 -0.78 22.05
C PRO A 124 -1.15 -1.25 21.54
N THR A 125 -1.18 -1.87 20.37
CA THR A 125 -2.37 -2.59 19.88
C THR A 125 -2.52 -3.92 20.63
N GLN A 126 -3.74 -4.47 20.75
CA GLN A 126 -3.97 -5.76 21.43
C GLN A 126 -3.15 -6.92 20.80
N ALA A 127 -2.79 -6.82 19.51
CA ALA A 127 -1.87 -7.74 18.83
C ALA A 127 -0.42 -7.68 19.35
N SER A 128 0.04 -6.51 19.82
CA SER A 128 1.41 -6.32 20.32
C SER A 128 1.68 -6.98 21.68
N ALA A 129 0.64 -7.33 22.43
CA ALA A 129 0.76 -8.05 23.70
C ALA A 129 0.91 -9.58 23.52
N LEU A 130 0.68 -10.11 22.31
CA LEU A 130 0.63 -11.56 22.04
C LEU A 130 1.67 -12.06 21.03
N SER A 131 2.36 -11.20 20.29
CA SER A 131 3.36 -11.64 19.29
C SER A 131 4.79 -11.28 19.71
N GLN A 132 5.52 -12.28 20.24
CA GLN A 132 7.00 -12.24 20.36
C GLN A 132 7.70 -13.00 19.22
N THR A 133 6.98 -13.46 18.20
CA THR A 133 7.55 -14.27 17.13
C THR A 133 6.73 -14.12 15.86
N GLN A 134 7.11 -13.15 15.01
CA GLN A 134 7.23 -13.22 13.55
C GLN A 134 7.15 -11.80 12.97
N ALA A 135 8.21 -11.44 12.25
CA ALA A 135 8.31 -10.21 11.47
C ALA A 135 7.50 -10.40 10.18
N SER A 136 6.38 -9.71 10.07
CA SER A 136 5.67 -9.48 8.81
C SER A 136 5.73 -8.00 8.47
N THR A 137 6.13 -7.73 7.23
CA THR A 137 6.18 -6.43 6.56
C THR A 137 4.79 -5.77 6.51
N SER A 138 4.59 -4.76 7.34
CA SER A 138 3.56 -3.74 7.14
C SER A 138 4.18 -2.38 7.49
N SER A 139 4.20 -1.47 6.51
CA SER A 139 4.43 -0.05 6.74
C SER A 139 3.45 0.43 7.81
N GLN A 140 3.98 1.01 8.89
CA GLN A 140 3.17 1.62 9.94
C GLN A 140 2.44 2.84 9.37
N ALA A 141 1.11 2.77 9.30
CA ALA A 141 0.25 3.95 9.35
C ALA A 141 -0.70 3.86 10.58
N PRO A 142 -0.22 4.14 11.81
CA PRO A 142 -1.09 4.51 12.92
C PRO A 142 -1.47 6.00 12.92
N SER A 143 -1.30 6.75 11.81
CA SER A 143 -1.51 8.21 11.77
C SER A 143 -2.37 8.74 10.63
N ALA A 144 -2.57 7.97 9.56
CA ALA A 144 -3.44 8.39 8.44
C ALA A 144 -4.90 8.63 8.89
N SER A 145 -5.34 7.94 9.96
CA SER A 145 -6.68 8.08 10.55
C SER A 145 -6.94 9.46 11.17
N ILE A 146 -5.89 10.13 11.68
CA ILE A 146 -6.00 11.41 12.38
C ILE A 146 -5.38 12.59 11.61
N SER A 147 -4.65 12.33 10.52
CA SER A 147 -4.10 13.35 9.62
C SER A 147 -5.04 13.73 8.46
N SER A 148 -6.29 13.29 8.47
CA SER A 148 -7.25 13.57 7.38
C SER A 148 -8.67 13.79 7.90
N GLY A 149 -9.51 14.45 7.09
CA GLY A 149 -10.90 14.76 7.44
C GLY A 149 -11.04 15.85 8.50
N ASN A 150 -12.25 15.93 9.07
CA ASN A 150 -12.57 16.87 10.16
C ASN A 150 -12.18 16.22 11.49
N LYS A 151 -11.17 16.77 12.17
CA LYS A 151 -10.60 16.18 13.39
C LYS A 151 -10.50 17.21 14.49
N ARG A 152 -10.79 16.83 15.73
CA ARG A 152 -10.78 17.71 16.91
C ARG A 152 -9.61 17.40 17.83
N PHE A 153 -8.92 18.45 18.26
CA PHE A 153 -7.78 18.34 19.16
C PHE A 153 -7.94 19.26 20.37
N LEU A 154 -7.66 18.73 21.56
CA LEU A 154 -7.79 19.47 22.81
C LEU A 154 -6.55 20.28 23.11
N ILE A 155 -6.75 21.57 23.39
CA ILE A 155 -5.69 22.50 23.78
C ILE A 155 -5.96 23.02 25.19
N LEU A 156 -5.04 22.75 26.10
CA LEU A 156 -5.11 23.22 27.48
C LEU A 156 -4.14 24.38 27.71
N LEU A 157 -4.68 25.52 28.13
CA LEU A 157 -3.90 26.62 28.67
C LEU A 157 -3.59 26.34 30.14
N VAL A 158 -2.32 26.27 30.48
CA VAL A 158 -1.85 25.85 31.81
C VAL A 158 -1.03 26.96 32.45
N GLN A 159 -1.41 27.36 33.65
CA GLN A 159 -0.64 28.27 34.48
C GLN A 159 -0.28 27.63 35.82
N PHE A 160 0.72 28.21 36.48
CA PHE A 160 1.30 27.66 37.71
C PHE A 160 0.91 28.53 38.91
N ASN A 161 1.04 27.99 40.11
CA ASN A 161 0.69 28.74 41.33
C ASN A 161 1.51 30.04 41.54
N ASN A 162 2.66 30.16 40.87
CA ASN A 162 3.59 31.28 40.95
C ASN A 162 3.81 32.00 39.61
N LEU A 163 3.15 31.56 38.53
CA LEU A 163 3.33 32.11 37.19
C LEU A 163 2.03 31.99 36.40
N SER A 164 1.45 33.15 36.05
CA SER A 164 0.19 33.26 35.30
C SER A 164 0.45 33.80 33.89
N PHE A 165 -0.51 33.55 32.99
CA PHE A 165 -0.49 34.15 31.65
C PHE A 165 -0.43 35.68 31.73
N VAL A 166 0.36 36.29 30.86
CA VAL A 166 0.48 37.74 30.68
C VAL A 166 -0.12 38.22 29.36
N VAL A 167 -0.35 37.30 28.41
CA VAL A 167 -1.14 37.57 27.20
C VAL A 167 -2.57 37.91 27.61
N ASN A 168 -3.08 39.04 27.13
CA ASN A 168 -4.44 39.48 27.42
C ASN A 168 -5.46 38.53 26.78
N ASN A 169 -6.50 38.15 27.53
CA ASN A 169 -7.53 37.19 27.11
C ASN A 169 -6.90 35.94 26.45
N PRO A 170 -6.08 35.19 27.19
CA PRO A 170 -5.22 34.16 26.60
C PRO A 170 -6.04 33.11 25.84
N ARG A 171 -7.21 32.70 26.36
CA ARG A 171 -8.12 31.78 25.65
C ARG A 171 -8.45 32.25 24.23
N ASP A 172 -8.90 33.49 24.07
CA ASP A 172 -9.28 34.02 22.76
C ASP A 172 -8.06 34.25 21.87
N ALA A 173 -6.93 34.70 22.46
CA ALA A 173 -5.69 34.91 21.73
C ALA A 173 -5.14 33.61 21.12
N PHE A 174 -5.09 32.52 21.90
CA PHE A 174 -4.68 31.20 21.43
C PHE A 174 -5.74 30.57 20.52
N PHE A 175 -7.03 30.73 20.81
CA PHE A 175 -8.09 30.26 19.91
C PHE A 175 -7.96 30.86 18.51
N ASN A 176 -7.72 32.17 18.42
CA ASN A 176 -7.53 32.85 17.15
C ASN A 176 -6.25 32.38 16.45
N MET A 177 -5.14 32.26 17.18
CA MET A 177 -3.87 31.78 16.63
C MET A 177 -3.99 30.36 16.04
N LEU A 178 -4.84 29.52 16.63
CA LEU A 178 -5.01 28.12 16.20
C LEU A 178 -6.07 27.94 15.12
N ASN A 179 -7.18 28.69 15.14
CA ASN A 179 -8.36 28.43 14.30
C ASN A 179 -8.78 29.58 13.37
N GLN A 180 -8.34 30.82 13.58
CA GLN A 180 -8.88 31.94 12.82
C GLN A 180 -8.38 31.89 11.37
N ASP A 181 -9.31 31.80 10.42
CA ASP A 181 -9.00 31.95 9.01
C ASP A 181 -8.43 33.35 8.71
N GLY A 182 -7.28 33.39 8.05
CA GLY A 182 -6.56 34.62 7.76
C GLY A 182 -5.96 35.29 9.00
N TYR A 183 -5.62 34.51 10.05
CA TYR A 183 -4.97 35.04 11.24
C TYR A 183 -3.68 35.80 10.90
N ALA A 184 -3.72 37.12 11.07
CA ALA A 184 -2.56 38.01 10.89
C ALA A 184 -2.11 38.68 12.21
N SER A 185 -2.82 38.41 13.31
CA SER A 185 -2.42 38.93 14.63
C SER A 185 -1.08 38.31 15.06
N ASN A 186 -0.35 38.98 15.96
CA ASN A 186 1.03 38.62 16.30
C ASN A 186 1.98 38.52 15.08
N GLY A 187 1.59 39.01 13.88
CA GLY A 187 2.39 38.94 12.66
C GLY A 187 2.50 37.54 12.03
N GLY A 188 1.54 36.65 12.29
CA GLY A 188 1.42 35.36 11.62
C GLY A 188 1.03 35.49 10.14
N THR A 189 1.44 34.53 9.32
CA THR A 189 0.98 34.40 7.92
C THR A 189 -0.44 33.83 7.84
N GLY A 190 -0.82 33.03 8.85
CA GLY A 190 -2.13 32.43 9.02
C GLY A 190 -2.20 31.74 10.38
N SER A 191 -3.32 31.07 10.67
CA SER A 191 -3.46 30.23 11.86
C SER A 191 -2.82 28.86 11.65
N VAL A 192 -2.72 28.07 12.72
CA VAL A 192 -2.34 26.65 12.62
C VAL A 192 -3.31 25.89 11.70
N TRP A 193 -4.60 26.17 11.79
CA TRP A 193 -5.60 25.62 10.87
C TRP A 193 -5.27 25.97 9.41
N ASN A 194 -5.01 27.26 9.10
CA ASN A 194 -4.63 27.67 7.74
C ASN A 194 -3.40 26.89 7.24
N TYR A 195 -2.38 26.75 8.08
CA TYR A 195 -1.14 26.05 7.73
C TYR A 195 -1.38 24.60 7.30
N TYR A 196 -2.11 23.83 8.12
CA TYR A 196 -2.34 22.42 7.85
C TYR A 196 -3.39 22.16 6.78
N TYR A 197 -4.43 23.00 6.73
CA TYR A 197 -5.44 22.92 5.68
C TYR A 197 -4.83 23.17 4.29
N GLU A 198 -3.95 24.16 4.17
CA GLU A 198 -3.28 24.47 2.91
C GLU A 198 -2.23 23.43 2.52
N ASN A 199 -1.39 22.98 3.47
CA ASN A 199 -0.39 21.93 3.19
C ASN A 199 -1.03 20.59 2.79
N SER A 200 -2.22 20.29 3.32
CA SER A 200 -2.97 19.09 2.97
C SER A 200 -3.84 19.25 1.72
N SER A 201 -3.86 20.42 1.09
CA SER A 201 -4.77 20.73 -0.03
C SER A 201 -6.25 20.44 0.32
N GLY A 202 -6.65 20.74 1.56
CA GLY A 202 -8.00 20.50 2.08
C GLY A 202 -8.30 19.06 2.50
N VAL A 203 -7.33 18.13 2.42
CA VAL A 203 -7.51 16.75 2.91
C VAL A 203 -7.67 16.70 4.43
N PHE A 204 -7.03 17.62 5.15
CA PHE A 204 -7.04 17.69 6.61
C PHE A 204 -7.64 19.01 7.09
N ASN A 205 -8.68 18.93 7.90
CA ASN A 205 -9.42 20.07 8.43
C ASN A 205 -9.52 20.00 9.96
N PRO A 206 -8.42 20.32 10.68
CA PRO A 206 -8.40 20.22 12.14
C PRO A 206 -9.17 21.36 12.83
N GLN A 207 -9.84 21.06 13.93
CA GLN A 207 -10.40 22.04 14.86
C GLN A 207 -9.67 21.93 16.20
N PHE A 208 -9.23 23.07 16.74
CA PHE A 208 -8.50 23.13 18.00
C PHE A 208 -9.37 23.73 19.11
N ASP A 209 -9.78 22.92 20.08
CA ASP A 209 -10.63 23.37 21.19
C ASP A 209 -9.76 23.91 22.34
N VAL A 210 -9.81 25.24 22.56
CA VAL A 210 -9.00 25.92 23.58
C VAL A 210 -9.73 26.06 24.91
N VAL A 211 -9.18 25.44 25.95
CA VAL A 211 -9.70 25.40 27.31
C VAL A 211 -8.71 25.98 28.32
N GLY A 212 -9.21 26.67 29.34
CA GLY A 212 -8.39 27.26 30.41
C GLY A 212 -8.30 28.79 30.33
N PRO A 213 -7.36 29.40 31.09
CA PRO A 213 -6.29 28.73 31.83
C PRO A 213 -6.73 27.91 33.04
N VAL A 214 -6.17 26.71 33.23
CA VAL A 214 -6.21 25.96 34.50
C VAL A 214 -4.98 26.30 35.35
N THR A 215 -5.14 26.39 36.68
CA THR A 215 -4.02 26.69 37.59
C THR A 215 -3.57 25.44 38.32
N LEU A 216 -2.35 25.00 38.04
CA LEU A 216 -1.73 23.85 38.68
C LEU A 216 -1.32 24.16 40.12
N SER A 217 -1.24 23.11 40.94
CA SER A 217 -0.99 23.20 42.37
C SER A 217 0.46 23.55 42.73
N ARG A 218 1.43 23.25 41.84
CA ARG A 218 2.86 23.50 42.06
C ARG A 218 3.39 24.66 41.22
N THR A 219 4.64 25.04 41.49
CA THR A 219 5.36 26.11 40.77
C THR A 219 5.85 25.59 39.41
N VAL A 220 6.12 26.49 38.46
CA VAL A 220 6.74 26.12 37.17
C VAL A 220 8.03 25.30 37.36
N SER A 221 8.86 25.67 38.34
CA SER A 221 10.11 24.97 38.65
C SER A 221 9.89 23.53 39.15
N TYR A 222 8.73 23.20 39.71
CA TYR A 222 8.45 21.80 40.02
C TYR A 222 8.36 20.99 38.72
N TYR A 223 7.52 21.42 37.77
CA TYR A 223 7.24 20.70 36.53
C TYR A 223 8.35 20.76 35.48
N GLY A 224 9.14 21.85 35.46
CA GLY A 224 10.12 22.12 34.40
C GLY A 224 11.59 22.10 34.81
N ALA A 225 11.94 22.05 36.09
CA ALA A 225 13.35 22.10 36.45
C ALA A 225 14.13 20.85 36.09
N ASN A 226 15.32 21.08 35.55
CA ASN A 226 16.31 20.06 35.29
C ASN A 226 16.80 19.37 36.59
N ASP A 227 17.13 18.08 36.48
CA ASP A 227 17.75 17.31 37.56
C ASP A 227 19.18 17.80 37.87
N ALA A 228 19.82 17.21 38.89
CA ALA A 228 21.21 17.54 39.25
C ALA A 228 22.21 17.31 38.10
N ASN A 229 21.84 16.49 37.12
CA ASN A 229 22.61 16.16 35.93
C ASN A 229 22.27 17.08 34.74
N GLY A 230 21.40 18.07 34.93
CA GLY A 230 21.01 19.02 33.89
C GLY A 230 20.04 18.45 32.86
N ASN A 231 19.37 17.33 33.16
CA ASN A 231 18.37 16.76 32.25
C ASN A 231 16.95 17.11 32.69
N ASN A 232 16.05 17.21 31.72
CA ASN A 232 14.62 17.35 31.99
C ASN A 232 14.10 16.17 32.84
N ILE A 233 13.19 16.48 33.77
CA ILE A 233 12.50 15.48 34.61
C ILE A 233 11.12 15.21 34.00
N TYR A 234 11.08 14.43 32.93
CA TYR A 234 9.87 14.23 32.11
C TYR A 234 8.68 13.68 32.89
N GLU A 235 8.91 12.89 33.95
CA GLU A 235 7.84 12.42 34.83
C GLU A 235 7.03 13.59 35.39
N ARG A 236 7.67 14.72 35.68
CA ARG A 236 6.98 15.91 36.17
C ARG A 236 6.25 16.66 35.06
N SER A 237 6.75 16.63 33.82
CA SER A 237 5.98 17.13 32.67
C SER A 237 4.74 16.28 32.41
N ARG A 238 4.79 14.96 32.63
CA ARG A 238 3.60 14.09 32.58
C ARG A 238 2.62 14.39 33.71
N GLU A 239 3.11 14.59 34.94
CA GLU A 239 2.28 15.04 36.07
C GLU A 239 1.55 16.35 35.78
N MET A 240 2.21 17.30 35.09
CA MET A 240 1.61 18.56 34.64
C MET A 240 0.37 18.31 33.77
N VAL A 241 0.49 17.45 32.77
CA VAL A 241 -0.60 17.13 31.82
C VAL A 241 -1.73 16.39 32.53
N VAL A 242 -1.40 15.39 33.35
CA VAL A 242 -2.40 14.61 34.11
C VAL A 242 -3.18 15.51 35.06
N GLU A 243 -2.52 16.45 35.74
CA GLU A 243 -3.19 17.44 36.59
C GLU A 243 -4.05 18.40 35.77
N ALA A 244 -3.54 18.92 34.66
CA ALA A 244 -4.26 19.83 33.76
C ALA A 244 -5.55 19.20 33.21
N VAL A 245 -5.50 17.95 32.75
CA VAL A 245 -6.65 17.19 32.24
C VAL A 245 -7.73 17.03 33.32
N LYS A 246 -7.33 16.68 34.55
CA LYS A 246 -8.27 16.57 35.69
C LYS A 246 -8.91 17.91 36.05
N LEU A 247 -8.13 18.99 36.00
CA LEU A 247 -8.64 20.35 36.24
C LEU A 247 -9.57 20.80 35.12
N ALA A 248 -9.25 20.51 33.87
CA ALA A 248 -10.11 20.82 32.73
C ALA A 248 -11.46 20.12 32.83
N LYS A 249 -11.48 18.83 33.21
CA LYS A 249 -12.72 18.10 33.50
C LYS A 249 -13.52 18.76 34.63
N ARG A 250 -12.86 19.09 35.75
CA ARG A 250 -13.52 19.62 36.94
C ARG A 250 -14.06 21.04 36.75
N ASP A 251 -13.25 21.92 36.17
CA ASP A 251 -13.49 23.37 36.14
C ASP A 251 -14.25 23.83 34.88
N PHE A 252 -14.09 23.10 33.78
CA PHE A 252 -14.67 23.46 32.48
C PHE A 252 -15.62 22.39 31.93
N ASN A 253 -15.78 21.26 32.62
CA ASN A 253 -16.63 20.14 32.19
C ASN A 253 -16.31 19.66 30.77
N VAL A 254 -15.02 19.59 30.44
CA VAL A 254 -14.56 19.06 29.15
C VAL A 254 -15.02 17.61 29.00
N ASP A 255 -15.57 17.29 27.84
CA ASP A 255 -15.83 15.92 27.40
C ASP A 255 -14.61 15.44 26.64
N PHE A 256 -13.95 14.38 27.14
CA PHE A 256 -12.73 13.88 26.53
C PHE A 256 -12.97 12.84 25.43
N SER A 257 -14.18 12.29 25.34
CA SER A 257 -14.52 11.27 24.34
C SER A 257 -14.47 11.81 22.90
N VAL A 258 -14.72 13.10 22.71
CA VAL A 258 -14.72 13.76 21.39
C VAL A 258 -13.32 13.98 20.80
N TYR A 259 -12.26 13.67 21.55
CA TYR A 259 -10.86 13.78 21.12
C TYR A 259 -10.22 12.42 20.82
N ASP A 260 -11.02 11.36 20.80
CA ASP A 260 -10.72 10.07 20.20
C ASP A 260 -11.30 10.06 18.78
N ASN A 261 -10.54 10.59 17.82
CA ASN A 261 -11.04 10.87 16.47
C ASN A 261 -11.09 9.64 15.57
N ASP A 262 -10.49 8.53 15.97
CA ASP A 262 -10.51 7.26 15.26
C ASP A 262 -11.15 6.11 16.05
N ALA A 263 -11.76 6.44 17.20
CA ALA A 263 -12.50 5.53 18.07
C ALA A 263 -11.66 4.32 18.54
N ASP A 264 -10.34 4.51 18.67
CA ASP A 264 -9.42 3.45 19.11
C ASP A 264 -9.36 3.31 20.64
N GLY A 265 -10.14 4.13 21.36
CA GLY A 265 -10.21 4.17 22.81
C GLY A 265 -9.16 5.07 23.45
N TYR A 266 -8.39 5.83 22.67
CA TYR A 266 -7.38 6.77 23.14
C TYR A 266 -7.70 8.20 22.72
N ILE A 267 -7.42 9.13 23.63
CA ILE A 267 -7.36 10.55 23.27
C ILE A 267 -6.15 10.73 22.36
N ASP A 268 -6.37 11.18 21.13
CA ASP A 268 -5.33 11.26 20.11
C ASP A 268 -4.15 12.14 20.53
N ASN A 269 -4.47 13.30 21.11
CA ASN A 269 -3.49 14.18 21.71
C ASN A 269 -4.13 15.18 22.66
N VAL A 270 -3.43 15.48 23.76
CA VAL A 270 -3.66 16.70 24.56
C VAL A 270 -2.48 17.64 24.36
N PHE A 271 -2.74 18.81 23.77
CA PHE A 271 -1.71 19.84 23.61
C PHE A 271 -1.76 20.84 24.77
N VAL A 272 -0.61 21.17 25.35
CA VAL A 272 -0.52 22.16 26.44
C VAL A 272 0.23 23.42 25.99
N PHE A 273 -0.39 24.59 26.18
CA PHE A 273 0.34 25.86 26.25
C PHE A 273 0.57 26.22 27.71
N PHE A 274 1.83 26.31 28.16
CA PHE A 274 2.16 26.70 29.54
C PHE A 274 2.56 28.17 29.65
N ALA A 275 2.18 28.82 30.76
CA ALA A 275 2.48 30.22 31.02
C ALA A 275 4.00 30.50 31.10
N GLY A 276 4.44 31.63 30.53
CA GLY A 276 5.85 32.05 30.53
C GLY A 276 6.67 31.65 29.30
N HIS A 277 8.00 31.60 29.47
CA HIS A 277 8.98 31.27 28.42
C HIS A 277 9.38 29.79 28.45
N ASN A 278 9.88 29.26 27.33
CA ASN A 278 10.42 27.90 27.23
C ASN A 278 11.96 27.86 27.22
N GLU A 279 12.54 26.72 27.61
CA GLU A 279 14.00 26.57 27.69
C GLU A 279 14.70 26.58 26.33
N ALA A 280 14.09 25.98 25.30
CA ALA A 280 14.66 25.86 23.95
C ALA A 280 14.93 27.22 23.29
N GLU A 281 14.13 28.25 23.62
CA GLU A 281 14.28 29.64 23.17
C GLU A 281 15.08 30.53 24.15
N GLY A 282 15.80 29.93 25.09
CA GLY A 282 16.68 30.62 26.03
C GLY A 282 16.01 31.06 27.33
N GLY A 283 14.81 30.55 27.63
CA GLY A 283 14.21 30.65 28.95
C GLY A 283 15.10 30.02 30.04
N PRO A 284 14.85 30.34 31.32
CA PRO A 284 15.63 29.78 32.43
C PRO A 284 15.59 28.24 32.48
N ASP A 285 16.65 27.61 32.98
CA ASP A 285 16.80 26.15 33.10
C ASP A 285 15.77 25.48 34.08
N TYR A 286 14.86 26.27 34.67
CA TYR A 286 13.71 25.77 35.46
C TYR A 286 12.40 25.70 34.66
N THR A 287 12.41 26.17 33.41
CA THR A 287 11.27 26.18 32.50
C THR A 287 11.26 24.94 31.63
N ILE A 288 10.12 24.63 31.03
CA ILE A 288 9.92 23.39 30.28
C ILE A 288 10.51 23.54 28.87
N TRP A 289 11.24 22.52 28.40
CA TRP A 289 11.59 22.37 26.99
C TRP A 289 10.36 21.87 26.20
N PRO A 290 9.92 22.52 25.10
CA PRO A 290 8.76 22.05 24.32
C PRO A 290 9.00 20.65 23.76
N HIS A 291 8.03 19.74 23.83
CA HIS A 291 8.20 18.36 23.37
C HIS A 291 6.85 17.66 23.16
N ALA A 292 6.86 16.56 22.42
CA ALA A 292 5.80 15.56 22.34
C ALA A 292 6.22 14.30 23.10
N TRP A 293 5.32 13.68 23.87
CA TRP A 293 5.59 12.43 24.60
C TRP A 293 4.28 11.68 24.86
N SER A 294 4.39 10.45 25.35
CA SER A 294 3.29 9.71 25.96
C SER A 294 3.14 9.81 27.50
N ILE A 295 1.96 9.46 27.97
CA ILE A 295 1.56 9.31 29.37
C ILE A 295 1.56 7.81 29.68
N THR A 296 2.34 7.40 30.68
CA THR A 296 2.45 5.99 31.08
C THR A 296 1.40 5.60 32.13
N GLU A 297 0.85 6.58 32.84
CA GLU A 297 -0.23 6.39 33.79
C GLU A 297 -1.52 5.96 33.08
N ASN A 298 -2.25 5.01 33.66
CA ASN A 298 -3.57 4.64 33.16
C ASN A 298 -4.62 5.66 33.61
N VAL A 299 -4.75 6.75 32.85
CA VAL A 299 -5.75 7.80 33.09
C VAL A 299 -6.82 7.69 32.01
N VAL A 300 -8.05 7.38 32.43
CA VAL A 300 -9.23 7.31 31.55
C VAL A 300 -10.14 8.48 31.87
N MET A 301 -10.55 9.22 30.83
CA MET A 301 -11.50 10.32 30.90
C MET A 301 -12.62 10.07 29.90
N ASP A 302 -13.86 10.02 30.39
CA ASP A 302 -15.07 9.83 29.55
C ASP A 302 -14.99 8.63 28.59
N GLY A 303 -14.34 7.54 29.02
CA GLY A 303 -14.21 6.30 28.23
C GLY A 303 -12.96 6.24 27.36
N ALA A 304 -12.29 7.37 27.09
CA ALA A 304 -11.05 7.43 26.32
C ALA A 304 -9.81 7.50 27.24
N ARG A 305 -8.73 6.84 26.85
CA ARG A 305 -7.48 6.78 27.60
C ARG A 305 -6.52 7.90 27.17
N LEU A 306 -6.01 8.65 28.13
CA LEU A 306 -4.93 9.61 27.88
C LEU A 306 -3.64 8.83 27.55
N TYR A 307 -3.09 9.07 26.37
CA TYR A 307 -1.85 8.43 25.94
C TYR A 307 -0.83 9.41 25.37
N SER A 308 -1.18 10.24 24.39
CA SER A 308 -0.22 11.18 23.78
C SER A 308 -0.46 12.62 24.26
N TYR A 309 0.62 13.37 24.44
CA TYR A 309 0.58 14.81 24.69
C TYR A 309 1.71 15.54 23.97
N ALA A 310 1.52 16.84 23.76
CA ALA A 310 2.57 17.76 23.31
C ALA A 310 2.49 19.07 24.09
N CYS A 311 3.57 19.84 24.16
CA CYS A 311 3.54 21.10 24.88
C CYS A 311 4.48 22.18 24.33
N THR A 312 4.07 23.44 24.49
CA THR A 312 4.90 24.62 24.19
C THR A 312 4.52 25.80 25.09
N SER A 313 5.25 26.91 24.99
CA SER A 313 5.08 28.07 25.88
C SER A 313 4.15 29.14 25.35
N GLU A 314 3.65 29.95 26.28
CA GLU A 314 2.91 31.17 26.00
C GLU A 314 3.75 32.24 25.27
N LEU A 315 4.99 32.42 25.72
CA LEU A 315 5.88 33.50 25.31
C LEU A 315 7.09 32.98 24.56
N ARG A 316 7.54 33.74 23.58
CA ARG A 316 8.78 33.46 22.84
C ARG A 316 10.02 34.06 23.50
N GLY A 317 11.18 33.50 23.18
CA GLY A 317 12.48 33.97 23.65
C GLY A 317 12.67 33.84 25.17
N ALA A 318 13.66 34.57 25.70
CA ALA A 318 14.07 34.47 27.10
C ALA A 318 13.52 35.56 28.04
N SER A 319 12.85 36.59 27.49
CA SER A 319 12.31 37.70 28.27
C SER A 319 11.26 38.49 27.50
N GLY A 320 10.49 39.31 28.22
CA GLY A 320 9.44 40.16 27.66
C GLY A 320 8.07 39.51 27.79
N SER A 321 7.12 39.97 26.98
CA SER A 321 5.73 39.50 27.00
C SER A 321 5.21 39.27 25.57
N THR A 322 6.11 38.96 24.64
CA THR A 322 5.74 38.68 23.25
C THR A 322 5.22 37.26 23.17
N MET A 323 3.98 37.11 22.74
CA MET A 323 3.33 35.81 22.51
C MET A 323 4.14 34.96 21.51
N ALA A 324 4.23 33.66 21.76
CA ALA A 324 4.82 32.70 20.84
C ALA A 324 4.08 32.69 19.49
N GLY A 325 4.79 32.36 18.41
CA GLY A 325 4.18 32.15 17.10
C GLY A 325 3.72 30.70 16.92
N ILE A 326 3.13 30.38 15.77
CA ILE A 326 2.57 29.06 15.49
C ILE A 326 3.62 27.96 15.28
N GLY A 327 4.86 28.32 14.93
CA GLY A 327 5.83 27.38 14.36
C GLY A 327 6.23 26.24 15.29
N THR A 328 6.52 26.52 16.58
CA THR A 328 6.81 25.46 17.55
C THR A 328 5.59 24.58 17.79
N TYR A 329 4.38 25.15 17.81
CA TYR A 329 3.16 24.34 17.89
C TYR A 329 3.04 23.40 16.68
N CYS A 330 3.21 23.92 15.45
CA CYS A 330 3.15 23.11 14.23
C CYS A 330 4.23 22.02 14.23
N HIS A 331 5.44 22.28 14.73
CA HIS A 331 6.48 21.25 14.81
C HIS A 331 6.05 20.09 15.71
N GLU A 332 5.66 20.40 16.95
CA GLU A 332 5.23 19.37 17.91
C GLU A 332 3.95 18.66 17.46
N PHE A 333 3.02 19.39 16.84
CA PHE A 333 1.81 18.80 16.27
C PHE A 333 2.12 17.96 15.01
N GLY A 334 3.21 18.25 14.28
CA GLY A 334 3.73 17.39 13.22
C GLY A 334 4.08 15.99 13.72
N HIS A 335 4.69 15.88 14.90
CA HIS A 335 4.92 14.58 15.54
C HIS A 335 3.63 13.85 15.90
N VAL A 336 2.61 14.59 16.38
CA VAL A 336 1.27 14.03 16.63
C VAL A 336 0.68 13.43 15.37
N LEU A 337 0.89 14.07 14.21
CA LEU A 337 0.40 13.62 12.91
C LEU A 337 1.27 12.58 12.22
N GLY A 338 2.42 12.17 12.77
CA GLY A 338 3.23 11.11 12.18
C GLY A 338 4.51 11.57 11.47
N LEU A 339 5.01 12.78 11.73
CA LEU A 339 6.28 13.25 11.17
C LEU A 339 7.45 13.08 12.15
N PRO A 340 8.61 12.57 11.71
CA PRO A 340 9.85 12.57 12.50
C PRO A 340 10.62 13.88 12.36
N ASP A 341 11.61 14.06 13.24
CA ASP A 341 12.63 15.08 13.08
C ASP A 341 13.60 14.78 11.93
N PHE A 342 13.88 15.81 11.12
CA PHE A 342 14.81 15.78 9.99
C PHE A 342 16.05 16.65 10.19
N TYR A 343 16.30 17.10 11.42
CA TYR A 343 17.59 17.66 11.83
C TYR A 343 18.51 16.58 12.43
N ASP A 344 19.78 16.92 12.64
CA ASP A 344 20.73 16.07 13.37
C ASP A 344 20.34 15.94 14.85
N THR A 345 19.77 14.79 15.21
CA THR A 345 19.18 14.49 16.52
C THR A 345 20.15 13.87 17.52
N ASP A 346 21.38 13.53 17.14
CA ASP A 346 22.34 12.94 18.08
C ASP A 346 23.22 13.97 18.80
N GLY A 347 23.13 15.24 18.38
CA GLY A 347 23.89 16.34 18.94
C GLY A 347 25.33 16.42 18.42
N GLU A 348 25.57 15.95 17.20
CA GLU A 348 26.86 15.85 16.54
C GLU A 348 27.77 14.71 17.06
N ASP A 349 27.19 13.62 17.58
CA ASP A 349 27.93 12.43 18.04
C ASP A 349 28.60 11.73 16.84
N ASN A 350 27.84 11.51 15.75
CA ASN A 350 28.29 10.86 14.52
C ASN A 350 28.65 11.86 13.38
N GLY A 351 29.21 13.00 13.76
CA GLY A 351 29.52 14.10 12.83
C GLY A 351 28.43 15.16 12.83
N LYS A 352 28.64 16.27 12.11
CA LYS A 352 27.71 17.40 12.12
C LYS A 352 26.90 17.41 10.82
N ALA A 353 25.67 16.94 10.89
CA ALA A 353 24.71 17.07 9.80
C ALA A 353 23.91 18.37 9.93
N ARG A 354 23.67 19.05 8.81
CA ARG A 354 22.82 20.24 8.73
C ARG A 354 21.34 19.85 8.76
N GLY A 355 21.00 18.68 8.21
CA GLY A 355 19.63 18.29 7.93
C GLY A 355 18.94 19.31 7.01
N LEU A 356 17.62 19.41 7.09
CA LEU A 356 16.83 20.22 6.15
C LEU A 356 16.82 21.74 6.46
N GLY A 357 17.35 22.16 7.62
CA GLY A 357 17.49 23.58 7.99
C GLY A 357 16.18 24.37 7.98
N SER A 358 16.21 25.63 7.55
CA SER A 358 15.02 26.50 7.49
C SER A 358 13.96 26.08 6.45
N PHE A 359 14.19 25.04 5.65
CA PHE A 359 13.31 24.63 4.54
C PHE A 359 12.25 23.59 4.93
N SER A 360 12.32 23.01 6.13
CA SER A 360 11.38 22.01 6.65
C SER A 360 10.86 22.40 8.03
N LEU A 361 9.58 22.10 8.28
CA LEU A 361 8.94 22.26 9.59
C LEU A 361 9.62 21.39 10.65
N MET A 362 10.01 20.17 10.28
CA MET A 362 10.62 19.18 11.17
C MET A 362 12.14 19.36 11.31
N SER A 363 12.62 20.57 11.03
CA SER A 363 14.01 20.98 11.18
C SER A 363 14.07 22.39 11.79
N GLY A 364 14.85 23.31 11.23
CA GLY A 364 14.95 24.70 11.71
C GLY A 364 13.83 25.63 11.20
N GLY A 365 12.99 25.18 10.28
CA GLY A 365 11.97 26.01 9.62
C GLY A 365 10.84 26.45 10.55
N ASN A 366 10.58 25.72 11.63
CA ASN A 366 9.61 26.09 12.66
C ASN A 366 9.90 27.48 13.27
N TYR A 367 11.14 27.95 13.26
CA TYR A 367 11.52 29.26 13.79
C TYR A 367 11.54 30.40 12.76
N ASN A 368 11.21 30.13 11.50
CA ASN A 368 11.14 31.16 10.46
C ASN A 368 10.20 32.30 10.88
N ASN A 369 10.59 33.53 10.55
CA ASN A 369 9.89 34.75 11.00
C ASN A 369 9.66 34.80 12.52
N SER A 370 10.67 34.41 13.32
CA SER A 370 10.54 34.34 14.79
C SER A 370 9.44 33.37 15.27
N GLY A 371 9.22 32.29 14.53
CA GLY A 371 8.22 31.26 14.82
C GLY A 371 6.82 31.55 14.29
N ARG A 372 6.65 32.55 13.42
CA ARG A 372 5.32 33.01 12.96
C ARG A 372 4.92 32.50 11.58
N THR A 373 5.89 32.03 10.81
CA THR A 373 5.69 31.57 9.44
C THR A 373 6.57 30.35 9.18
N PRO A 374 6.16 29.15 9.64
CA PRO A 374 6.82 27.91 9.24
C PRO A 374 6.72 27.73 7.70
N PRO A 375 7.70 27.07 7.07
CA PRO A 375 7.68 26.84 5.62
C PRO A 375 6.62 25.80 5.24
N TYR A 376 6.25 25.72 3.96
CA TYR A 376 5.48 24.56 3.49
C TYR A 376 6.21 23.25 3.81
N LEU A 377 5.43 22.21 4.09
CA LEU A 377 5.92 20.84 4.11
C LEU A 377 6.44 20.47 2.73
N ASN A 378 7.60 19.83 2.68
CA ASN A 378 8.15 19.28 1.45
C ASN A 378 7.34 18.06 0.96
N ILE A 379 7.58 17.62 -0.27
CA ILE A 379 6.79 16.51 -0.86
C ILE A 379 6.92 15.21 -0.06
N VAL A 380 8.09 14.90 0.49
CA VAL A 380 8.32 13.69 1.29
C VAL A 380 7.52 13.74 2.61
N GLU A 381 7.47 14.90 3.27
CA GLU A 381 6.63 15.15 4.46
C GLU A 381 5.14 14.99 4.13
N ARG A 382 4.68 15.52 2.99
CA ARG A 382 3.28 15.37 2.54
C ARG A 382 2.94 13.93 2.19
N ASP A 383 3.85 13.21 1.55
CA ASP A 383 3.72 11.77 1.25
C ASP A 383 3.54 10.95 2.52
N MET A 384 4.38 11.18 3.55
CA MET A 384 4.27 10.50 4.84
C MET A 384 2.93 10.71 5.55
N LEU A 385 2.30 11.87 5.34
CA LEU A 385 0.99 12.20 5.92
C LEU A 385 -0.21 11.77 5.07
N GLY A 386 0.02 11.22 3.87
CA GLY A 386 -1.02 10.89 2.90
C GLY A 386 -1.63 12.11 2.20
N TRP A 387 -0.93 13.25 2.21
CA TRP A 387 -1.36 14.51 1.61
C TRP A 387 -0.87 14.68 0.17
N TYR A 388 0.17 13.94 -0.22
CA TYR A 388 0.59 13.86 -1.61
C TYR A 388 -0.16 12.72 -2.33
N ARG A 389 -1.22 13.05 -3.07
CA ARG A 389 -2.08 12.07 -3.78
C ARG A 389 -1.73 11.85 -5.25
N ARG A 390 -0.63 12.44 -5.72
CA ARG A 390 -0.12 12.25 -7.08
C ARG A 390 0.98 11.20 -7.07
N SER A 391 1.29 10.61 -8.22
CA SER A 391 2.53 9.86 -8.38
C SER A 391 3.67 10.85 -8.70
N PRO A 392 4.87 10.71 -8.09
CA PRO A 392 6.02 11.53 -8.47
C PRO A 392 6.38 11.33 -9.94
N THR A 393 6.79 12.39 -10.63
CA THR A 393 7.11 12.31 -12.06
C THR A 393 8.57 11.94 -12.27
N GLU A 394 8.87 10.85 -12.96
CA GLU A 394 10.25 10.51 -13.32
C GLU A 394 10.70 11.23 -14.60
N PHE A 395 12.00 11.54 -14.71
CA PHE A 395 12.59 12.03 -15.95
C PHE A 395 12.68 10.93 -17.01
N ILE A 396 11.66 10.85 -17.85
CA ILE A 396 11.60 9.87 -18.97
C ILE A 396 12.00 10.45 -20.34
N LYS A 397 12.30 11.75 -20.41
CA LYS A 397 12.60 12.45 -21.67
C LYS A 397 13.62 13.58 -21.49
N GLU A 398 14.56 13.67 -22.43
CA GLU A 398 15.48 14.81 -22.52
C GLU A 398 14.76 16.10 -22.96
N GLY A 399 15.36 17.23 -22.63
CA GLY A 399 14.90 18.56 -23.02
C GLY A 399 14.64 19.47 -21.84
N THR A 400 13.92 20.56 -22.09
CA THR A 400 13.60 21.54 -21.06
C THR A 400 12.36 21.13 -20.28
N HIS A 401 12.48 21.15 -18.96
CA HIS A 401 11.43 20.85 -17.98
C HIS A 401 11.17 22.05 -17.09
N THR A 402 10.01 22.04 -16.44
CA THR A 402 9.55 23.11 -15.54
C THR A 402 9.03 22.50 -14.24
N LEU A 403 9.37 23.10 -13.10
CA LEU A 403 8.84 22.81 -11.77
C LEU A 403 8.01 23.98 -11.25
N GLN A 404 6.76 23.73 -10.90
CA GLN A 404 5.90 24.68 -10.20
C GLN A 404 6.22 24.71 -8.69
N PRO A 405 5.81 25.76 -7.97
CA PRO A 405 6.02 25.84 -6.52
C PRO A 405 5.39 24.66 -5.77
N VAL A 406 6.02 24.24 -4.67
CA VAL A 406 5.60 23.10 -3.82
C VAL A 406 4.12 23.16 -3.38
N GLN A 407 3.54 24.36 -3.30
CA GLN A 407 2.11 24.60 -3.10
C GLN A 407 1.22 23.72 -4.01
N GLY A 408 1.60 23.59 -5.28
CA GLY A 408 0.87 22.84 -6.29
C GLY A 408 1.12 21.32 -6.29
N ASN A 409 1.85 20.77 -5.30
CA ASN A 409 2.26 19.37 -5.25
C ASN A 409 2.96 18.90 -6.54
N ASP A 410 3.94 19.69 -7.01
CA ASP A 410 4.72 19.40 -8.21
C ASP A 410 6.15 19.01 -7.85
N CYS A 411 6.64 17.90 -8.43
CA CYS A 411 8.01 17.42 -8.24
C CYS A 411 8.44 16.45 -9.34
N TYR A 412 9.75 16.33 -9.52
CA TYR A 412 10.37 15.23 -10.26
C TYR A 412 11.17 14.32 -9.35
N ILE A 413 11.39 13.07 -9.79
CA ILE A 413 12.29 12.12 -9.15
C ILE A 413 13.29 11.51 -10.13
N THR A 414 14.41 11.03 -9.60
CA THR A 414 15.37 10.15 -10.26
C THR A 414 15.68 8.98 -9.36
N LEU A 415 15.41 7.76 -9.82
CA LEU A 415 15.72 6.55 -9.08
C LEU A 415 17.22 6.23 -9.16
N THR A 416 17.74 5.58 -8.13
CA THR A 416 19.10 5.01 -8.14
C THR A 416 19.07 3.51 -8.38
N ALA A 417 20.24 2.89 -8.54
CA ALA A 417 20.37 1.44 -8.65
C ALA A 417 20.11 0.68 -7.32
N ASN A 418 19.86 1.42 -6.24
CA ASN A 418 19.58 0.87 -4.93
C ASN A 418 18.11 1.14 -4.58
N GLU A 419 17.33 0.07 -4.43
CA GLU A 419 15.89 0.17 -4.19
C GLU A 419 15.62 0.94 -2.89
N GLY A 420 14.73 1.93 -2.96
CA GLY A 420 14.45 2.83 -1.85
C GLY A 420 15.38 4.04 -1.75
N GLU A 421 16.43 4.13 -2.57
CA GLU A 421 17.29 5.31 -2.68
C GLU A 421 16.99 6.09 -3.97
N PHE A 422 16.71 7.39 -3.86
CA PHE A 422 16.32 8.25 -4.99
C PHE A 422 16.61 9.72 -4.71
N PHE A 423 16.54 10.54 -5.77
CA PHE A 423 16.62 11.99 -5.70
C PHE A 423 15.26 12.60 -6.01
N LEU A 424 14.87 13.63 -5.26
CA LEU A 424 13.63 14.39 -5.47
C LEU A 424 13.93 15.86 -5.73
N PHE A 425 13.27 16.43 -6.72
CA PHE A 425 13.43 17.82 -7.16
C PHE A 425 12.11 18.56 -6.94
N GLU A 426 12.13 19.62 -6.14
CA GLU A 426 10.97 20.51 -5.92
C GLU A 426 11.40 21.98 -6.02
N TYR A 427 10.45 22.88 -6.27
CA TYR A 427 10.73 24.31 -6.33
C TYR A 427 10.07 25.07 -5.18
N ARG A 428 10.85 25.95 -4.53
CA ARG A 428 10.40 26.82 -3.45
C ARG A 428 10.35 28.26 -3.93
N SER A 429 9.15 28.84 -3.97
CA SER A 429 8.93 30.26 -4.23
C SER A 429 8.90 31.01 -2.89
N LEU A 430 9.37 32.26 -2.84
CA LEU A 430 9.27 33.09 -1.61
C LEU A 430 7.84 33.66 -1.43
N GLU A 431 6.84 32.79 -1.52
CA GLU A 431 5.41 33.13 -1.49
C GLU A 431 4.64 32.25 -0.50
N GLY A 432 3.51 32.76 -0.01
CA GLY A 432 2.70 32.07 1.00
C GLY A 432 3.52 31.74 2.25
N TRP A 433 3.47 30.48 2.70
CA TRP A 433 4.24 29.99 3.85
C TRP A 433 5.76 29.99 3.63
N ASP A 434 6.24 30.08 2.40
CA ASP A 434 7.67 30.12 2.07
C ASP A 434 8.25 31.55 2.00
N MET A 435 7.43 32.59 2.20
CA MET A 435 7.87 34.00 2.09
C MET A 435 9.03 34.40 3.02
N HIS A 436 9.32 33.58 4.03
CA HIS A 436 10.40 33.76 5.00
C HIS A 436 11.50 32.71 4.90
N LEU A 437 11.51 31.90 3.85
CA LEU A 437 12.67 31.07 3.52
C LEU A 437 13.90 31.95 3.23
N PRO A 438 15.12 31.43 3.45
CA PRO A 438 16.34 32.18 3.23
C PRO A 438 16.63 32.46 1.75
N GLY A 439 16.05 31.72 0.81
CA GLY A 439 16.14 31.96 -0.63
C GLY A 439 15.17 31.11 -1.45
N SER A 440 14.83 31.57 -2.66
CA SER A 440 14.09 30.80 -3.66
C SER A 440 15.01 29.90 -4.49
N GLY A 441 14.43 28.90 -5.12
CA GLY A 441 15.12 28.03 -6.08
C GLY A 441 14.61 26.60 -6.04
N MET A 442 15.24 25.76 -6.87
CA MET A 442 15.07 24.33 -6.84
C MET A 442 15.82 23.73 -5.65
N LEU A 443 15.12 22.95 -4.84
CA LEU A 443 15.71 22.10 -3.81
C LEU A 443 15.86 20.68 -4.37
N ILE A 444 16.97 20.04 -4.01
CA ILE A 444 17.29 18.67 -4.42
C ILE A 444 17.45 17.87 -3.13
N TYR A 445 16.59 16.87 -2.94
CA TYR A 445 16.70 15.95 -1.82
C TYR A 445 17.32 14.64 -2.29
N HIS A 446 18.23 14.09 -1.50
CA HIS A 446 18.71 12.72 -1.66
C HIS A 446 18.09 11.88 -0.53
N VAL A 447 17.16 11.02 -0.91
CA VAL A 447 16.34 10.23 0.01
C VAL A 447 16.85 8.79 -0.04
N ASP A 448 17.25 8.26 1.10
CA ASP A 448 17.65 6.87 1.27
C ASP A 448 16.73 6.17 2.26
N ARG A 449 15.79 5.38 1.73
CA ARG A 449 14.92 4.43 2.45
C ARG A 449 15.31 2.97 2.17
N SER A 450 16.53 2.74 1.69
CA SER A 450 17.02 1.43 1.25
C SER A 450 17.56 0.56 2.38
N ASP A 451 18.14 -0.58 2.01
CA ASP A 451 18.87 -1.47 2.91
C ASP A 451 20.31 -1.03 3.25
N ASN A 452 20.74 0.14 2.76
CA ASN A 452 22.04 0.74 3.08
C ASN A 452 22.29 0.76 4.60
N ARG A 453 23.51 0.40 5.00
CA ARG A 453 23.92 0.34 6.41
C ARG A 453 24.45 1.70 6.87
N VAL A 454 23.64 2.42 7.63
CA VAL A 454 24.00 3.69 8.26
C VAL A 454 24.19 3.46 9.75
N GLY A 455 25.39 3.64 10.27
CA GLY A 455 25.65 3.53 11.71
C GLY A 455 25.29 2.18 12.35
N GLY A 456 25.33 1.08 11.58
CA GLY A 456 24.98 -0.27 12.05
C GLY A 456 23.51 -0.66 11.91
N MET A 457 22.65 0.18 11.33
CA MET A 457 21.22 -0.08 11.07
C MET A 457 20.89 0.20 9.60
N LYS A 458 19.84 -0.42 9.03
CA LYS A 458 19.38 -0.08 7.67
C LYS A 458 18.82 1.35 7.62
N ALA A 459 18.96 2.04 6.50
CA ALA A 459 18.25 3.30 6.28
C ALA A 459 16.73 3.10 6.41
N SER A 460 16.17 2.04 5.80
CA SER A 460 14.77 1.64 5.94
C SER A 460 14.30 1.47 7.40
N ASP A 461 15.13 0.86 8.26
CA ASP A 461 14.83 0.70 9.68
C ASP A 461 14.84 2.06 10.40
N ARG A 462 15.74 2.99 10.03
CA ARG A 462 15.78 4.35 10.60
C ARG A 462 14.50 5.13 10.28
N TRP A 463 13.96 4.97 9.07
CA TRP A 463 12.66 5.54 8.71
C TRP A 463 11.50 4.87 9.43
N ARG A 464 11.53 3.54 9.60
CA ARG A 464 10.46 2.82 10.33
C ARG A 464 10.40 3.22 11.79
N THR A 465 11.55 3.52 12.40
CA THR A 465 11.64 3.74 13.85
C THR A 465 12.00 5.17 14.20
N TRP A 466 12.03 6.05 13.18
CA TRP A 466 12.43 7.45 13.27
C TRP A 466 13.75 7.66 14.05
N ASN A 467 14.68 6.72 13.93
CA ASN A 467 15.90 6.67 14.73
C ASN A 467 17.05 7.38 14.01
N GLY A 468 17.16 8.69 14.24
CA GLY A 468 18.30 9.47 13.76
C GLY A 468 18.44 9.42 12.25
N ILE A 469 17.37 9.78 11.53
CA ILE A 469 17.31 9.77 10.06
C ILE A 469 18.51 10.54 9.47
N ASN A 470 18.84 11.70 10.05
CA ASN A 470 19.97 12.53 9.66
C ASN A 470 21.06 12.64 10.74
N ALA A 471 21.16 11.66 11.65
CA ALA A 471 22.15 11.70 12.73
C ALA A 471 23.59 11.37 12.27
N TYR A 472 23.75 10.76 11.09
CA TYR A 472 25.06 10.34 10.56
C TYR A 472 25.47 11.29 9.45
N ALA A 473 26.43 12.17 9.73
CA ALA A 473 26.80 13.24 8.80
C ALA A 473 27.50 12.72 7.53
N ASP A 474 28.06 11.52 7.56
CA ASP A 474 28.64 10.87 6.39
C ASP A 474 27.60 10.15 5.52
N HIS A 475 26.38 9.95 6.03
CA HIS A 475 25.29 9.27 5.34
C HIS A 475 23.92 9.70 5.93
N GLN A 476 23.47 10.89 5.54
CA GLN A 476 22.13 11.38 5.87
C GLN A 476 21.09 10.60 5.06
N CYS A 477 20.05 10.05 5.71
CA CYS A 477 19.01 9.28 5.02
C CYS A 477 17.94 10.18 4.35
N PHE A 478 17.86 11.45 4.77
CA PHE A 478 17.05 12.47 4.10
C PHE A 478 17.85 13.76 3.98
N ASP A 479 18.72 13.81 2.98
CA ASP A 479 19.66 14.91 2.78
C ASP A 479 19.08 15.99 1.88
N LEU A 480 19.43 17.25 2.16
CA LEU A 480 19.17 18.39 1.30
C LEU A 480 20.47 18.80 0.62
N ILE A 481 20.65 18.38 -0.63
CA ILE A 481 21.86 18.64 -1.40
C ILE A 481 22.03 20.14 -1.61
N GLU A 482 23.13 20.71 -1.11
CA GLU A 482 23.36 22.15 -1.23
C GLU A 482 24.08 22.53 -2.52
N ALA A 483 23.70 23.66 -3.10
CA ALA A 483 24.42 24.25 -4.23
C ALA A 483 25.89 24.61 -3.95
N VAL A 484 26.36 24.46 -2.71
CA VAL A 484 27.75 24.62 -2.27
C VAL A 484 28.24 23.34 -1.63
N TYR A 485 29.35 22.79 -2.14
CA TYR A 485 29.95 21.56 -1.62
C TYR A 485 31.39 21.79 -1.13
N PRO A 486 31.85 21.06 -0.08
CA PRO A 486 31.06 20.19 0.80
C PRO A 486 30.07 20.99 1.65
N GLU A 487 29.07 20.33 2.24
CA GLU A 487 28.08 20.92 3.16
C GLU A 487 28.72 21.88 4.20
N SER A 488 29.86 21.49 4.78
CA SER A 488 30.63 22.32 5.73
C SER A 488 31.14 23.67 5.18
N ALA A 489 31.11 23.87 3.85
CA ALA A 489 31.45 25.11 3.18
C ALA A 489 30.28 26.11 3.12
N VAL A 490 29.04 25.67 3.36
CA VAL A 490 27.87 26.54 3.46
C VAL A 490 28.09 27.55 4.60
N ARG A 491 27.85 28.83 4.31
CA ARG A 491 27.97 29.94 5.27
C ARG A 491 26.62 30.56 5.59
N TYR A 492 25.71 30.53 4.62
CA TYR A 492 24.38 31.09 4.72
C TYR A 492 23.38 30.16 4.06
N GLU A 493 22.19 30.03 4.65
CA GLU A 493 21.16 29.07 4.18
C GLU A 493 20.65 29.37 2.77
N ASN A 494 20.78 30.63 2.30
CA ASN A 494 20.42 31.04 0.94
C ASN A 494 21.39 30.53 -0.14
N GLN A 495 22.43 29.80 0.26
CA GLN A 495 23.38 29.11 -0.62
C GLN A 495 22.96 27.66 -0.90
N VAL A 496 21.87 27.19 -0.28
CA VAL A 496 21.35 25.83 -0.45
C VAL A 496 20.62 25.64 -1.78
N PRO A 497 19.64 26.50 -2.17
CA PRO A 497 18.85 26.26 -3.38
C PRO A 497 19.67 26.42 -4.67
N PHE A 498 19.24 25.74 -5.74
CA PHE A 498 19.78 25.88 -7.09
C PHE A 498 18.87 26.78 -7.96
N PRO A 499 19.42 27.74 -8.73
CA PRO A 499 20.81 28.18 -8.69
C PRO A 499 21.12 29.08 -7.48
N GLY A 500 20.09 29.59 -6.80
CA GLY A 500 20.18 30.33 -5.54
C GLY A 500 21.16 31.50 -5.56
N SER A 501 21.70 31.85 -4.39
CA SER A 501 22.67 32.95 -4.28
C SER A 501 24.07 32.63 -4.83
N THR A 502 24.36 31.36 -5.11
CA THR A 502 25.65 30.89 -5.61
C THR A 502 25.69 30.80 -7.14
N ASN A 503 24.54 30.97 -7.79
CA ASN A 503 24.34 30.84 -9.22
C ASN A 503 24.82 29.48 -9.77
N ASN A 504 24.63 28.40 -9.00
CA ASN A 504 25.01 27.04 -9.42
C ASN A 504 23.92 26.45 -10.32
N THR A 505 24.15 26.45 -11.63
CA THR A 505 23.12 26.04 -12.60
C THR A 505 23.27 24.59 -13.08
N TYR A 506 24.04 23.75 -12.37
CA TYR A 506 24.37 22.39 -12.81
C TYR A 506 24.33 21.38 -11.65
N PHE A 507 23.79 20.20 -11.92
CA PHE A 507 23.86 19.01 -11.08
C PHE A 507 24.06 17.78 -11.98
N THR A 508 25.31 17.31 -12.07
CA THR A 508 25.82 16.29 -13.00
C THR A 508 26.89 15.43 -12.33
N ALA A 509 27.33 14.35 -12.97
CA ALA A 509 28.42 13.49 -12.47
C ALA A 509 29.73 14.23 -12.14
N SER A 510 29.97 15.37 -12.79
CA SER A 510 31.22 16.15 -12.70
C SER A 510 31.04 17.53 -12.07
N SER A 511 29.83 17.90 -11.65
CA SER A 511 29.58 19.15 -10.94
C SER A 511 30.05 19.08 -9.48
N SER A 512 29.91 20.21 -8.77
CA SER A 512 30.17 20.33 -7.33
C SER A 512 28.97 21.03 -6.69
N PRO A 513 28.08 20.34 -5.96
CA PRO A 513 28.13 18.90 -5.63
C PRO A 513 27.99 17.99 -6.86
N ALA A 514 28.53 16.77 -6.78
CA ALA A 514 28.40 15.78 -7.83
C ALA A 514 27.10 14.98 -7.64
N PHE A 515 26.39 14.71 -8.74
CA PHE A 515 25.14 13.96 -8.72
C PHE A 515 25.41 12.46 -8.55
N LYS A 516 25.52 11.98 -7.32
CA LYS A 516 25.89 10.58 -7.05
C LYS A 516 25.10 10.01 -5.89
N ASP A 517 24.72 8.74 -6.02
CA ASP A 517 24.16 7.96 -4.91
C ASP A 517 25.21 7.71 -3.80
N HIS A 518 24.78 7.13 -2.68
CA HIS A 518 25.67 6.83 -1.54
C HIS A 518 26.76 5.81 -1.87
N ALA A 519 26.56 4.96 -2.89
CA ALA A 519 27.57 4.05 -3.41
C ALA A 519 28.59 4.75 -4.35
N GLY A 520 28.36 6.02 -4.68
CA GLY A 520 29.24 6.85 -5.51
C GLY A 520 28.97 6.75 -7.01
N TYR A 521 27.87 6.13 -7.42
CA TYR A 521 27.46 6.00 -8.81
C TYR A 521 26.56 7.16 -9.24
N HIS A 522 26.72 7.59 -10.49
CA HIS A 522 25.86 8.61 -11.09
C HIS A 522 24.55 7.95 -11.59
N PRO A 523 23.35 8.50 -11.27
CA PRO A 523 22.07 7.90 -11.69
C PRO A 523 21.75 7.97 -13.19
N GLY A 524 22.67 8.46 -14.03
CA GLY A 524 22.48 8.53 -15.49
C GLY A 524 21.72 9.75 -16.00
N VAL A 525 21.30 10.66 -15.11
CA VAL A 525 20.58 11.89 -15.46
C VAL A 525 21.45 13.11 -15.16
N ASN A 526 21.59 14.01 -16.12
CA ASN A 526 22.24 15.31 -15.92
C ASN A 526 21.20 16.42 -15.91
N ILE A 527 21.28 17.29 -14.90
CA ILE A 527 20.48 18.51 -14.82
C ILE A 527 21.38 19.72 -15.05
N THR A 528 21.02 20.51 -16.05
CA THR A 528 21.79 21.68 -16.48
C THR A 528 20.87 22.88 -16.70
N SER A 529 21.46 24.07 -16.87
CA SER A 529 20.70 25.29 -17.15
C SER A 529 19.59 25.57 -16.13
N ILE A 530 19.81 25.18 -14.86
CA ILE A 530 18.84 25.42 -13.79
C ILE A 530 18.66 26.93 -13.62
N ALA A 531 17.42 27.40 -13.76
CA ALA A 531 17.06 28.80 -13.65
C ALA A 531 15.85 28.96 -12.72
N ASP A 532 15.94 29.96 -11.84
CA ASP A 532 14.84 30.43 -11.01
C ASP A 532 14.16 31.62 -11.69
N ASN A 533 12.91 31.45 -12.13
CA ASN A 533 12.12 32.48 -12.81
C ASN A 533 11.22 33.26 -11.83
N GLY A 534 11.36 33.04 -10.52
CA GLY A 534 10.57 33.66 -9.45
C GLY A 534 9.18 33.06 -9.23
N THR A 535 8.59 32.46 -10.26
CA THR A 535 7.27 31.77 -10.20
C THR A 535 7.38 30.27 -10.47
N ASN A 536 8.46 29.83 -11.08
CA ASN A 536 8.78 28.43 -11.36
C ASN A 536 10.30 28.27 -11.55
N ALA A 537 10.76 27.02 -11.52
CA ALA A 537 12.11 26.65 -11.97
C ALA A 537 12.03 26.06 -13.38
N THR A 538 13.01 26.37 -14.22
CA THR A 538 13.23 25.71 -15.52
C THR A 538 14.63 25.13 -15.59
N PHE A 539 14.77 23.95 -16.19
CA PHE A 539 16.06 23.27 -16.31
C PHE A 539 16.07 22.33 -17.51
N SER A 540 17.25 21.96 -17.96
CA SER A 540 17.47 21.03 -19.07
C SER A 540 17.92 19.69 -18.53
N VAL A 541 17.20 18.64 -18.93
CA VAL A 541 17.55 17.25 -18.66
C VAL A 541 18.20 16.64 -19.89
N SER A 542 19.33 15.96 -19.68
CA SER A 542 19.97 15.10 -20.66
C SER A 542 20.42 13.83 -19.96
N PHE A 543 20.40 12.70 -20.64
CA PHE A 543 20.91 11.45 -20.07
C PHE A 543 22.42 11.34 -20.36
N ASP A 544 23.18 10.80 -19.40
CA ASP A 544 24.62 10.65 -19.58
C ASP A 544 24.88 9.76 -20.78
N THR A 545 25.74 10.21 -21.68
CA THR A 545 26.15 9.41 -22.83
C THR A 545 27.55 8.87 -22.56
N SER A 546 27.68 7.92 -21.62
CA SER A 546 28.78 6.98 -21.78
C SER A 546 28.71 6.45 -23.21
N SER A 547 29.83 6.23 -23.88
CA SER A 547 29.81 5.65 -25.23
C SER A 547 29.36 4.17 -25.23
N SER A 548 28.76 3.72 -24.11
CA SER A 548 28.66 2.34 -23.63
C SER A 548 27.55 2.21 -22.57
N ALA A 549 26.79 1.12 -22.60
CA ALA A 549 25.97 0.61 -21.53
C ALA A 549 26.80 -0.44 -20.76
N ASP A 550 27.52 -0.03 -19.72
CA ASP A 550 28.34 -0.94 -18.92
C ASP A 550 27.41 -1.70 -17.95
N PHE A 551 27.41 -3.02 -18.01
CA PHE A 551 26.56 -3.87 -17.17
C PHE A 551 27.32 -4.40 -15.97
N TYR A 552 26.70 -4.38 -14.80
CA TYR A 552 27.26 -4.98 -13.59
C TYR A 552 26.16 -5.55 -12.69
N GLY A 553 26.51 -6.49 -11.83
CA GLY A 553 25.53 -7.06 -10.90
C GLY A 553 26.08 -8.25 -10.11
N LYS A 554 25.19 -8.87 -9.32
CA LYS A 554 25.47 -10.05 -8.51
C LYS A 554 24.56 -11.20 -8.88
N VAL A 555 25.10 -12.41 -8.80
CA VAL A 555 24.33 -13.65 -8.88
C VAL A 555 24.30 -14.33 -7.51
N THR A 556 23.11 -14.54 -6.97
CA THR A 556 22.89 -15.13 -5.63
C THR A 556 21.91 -16.32 -5.66
N THR A 557 21.85 -17.10 -4.59
CA THR A 557 20.79 -18.10 -4.35
C THR A 557 19.51 -17.42 -3.84
N SER A 558 18.41 -18.16 -3.76
CA SER A 558 17.14 -17.68 -3.16
C SER A 558 17.28 -17.20 -1.71
N ASP A 559 18.30 -17.68 -0.99
CA ASP A 559 18.61 -17.29 0.40
C ASP A 559 19.59 -16.10 0.48
N GLY A 560 20.03 -15.57 -0.67
CA GLY A 560 20.93 -14.41 -0.78
C GLY A 560 22.42 -14.73 -0.73
N ASP A 561 22.82 -16.02 -0.80
CA ASP A 561 24.24 -16.41 -0.81
C ASP A 561 24.88 -16.19 -2.20
N PRO A 562 26.10 -15.63 -2.30
CA PRO A 562 26.75 -15.36 -3.58
C PRO A 562 27.20 -16.64 -4.31
N ILE A 563 26.97 -16.69 -5.63
CA ILE A 563 27.31 -17.86 -6.46
C ILE A 563 28.49 -17.53 -7.38
N SER A 564 29.61 -18.22 -7.17
CA SER A 564 30.83 -18.02 -7.95
C SER A 564 30.90 -18.86 -9.24
N GLY A 565 31.54 -18.30 -10.27
CA GLY A 565 31.77 -18.96 -11.55
C GLY A 565 30.51 -19.26 -12.34
N VAL A 566 29.51 -18.37 -12.24
CA VAL A 566 28.29 -18.35 -13.05
C VAL A 566 28.60 -17.62 -14.37
N SER A 567 28.22 -18.17 -15.51
CA SER A 567 28.37 -17.51 -16.80
C SER A 567 27.25 -16.49 -17.01
N VAL A 568 27.58 -15.26 -17.38
CA VAL A 568 26.62 -14.19 -17.69
C VAL A 568 26.89 -13.67 -19.10
N THR A 569 25.89 -13.74 -19.99
CA THR A 569 26.03 -13.44 -21.43
C THR A 569 24.95 -12.45 -21.90
N PHE A 570 25.33 -11.32 -22.50
CA PHE A 570 24.45 -10.28 -23.03
C PHE A 570 24.41 -10.32 -24.56
N THR A 571 23.22 -10.31 -25.15
CA THR A 571 22.97 -10.30 -26.61
C THR A 571 22.04 -9.16 -27.02
N ARG A 572 22.41 -8.33 -28.00
CA ARG A 572 21.60 -7.16 -28.43
C ARG A 572 20.50 -7.53 -29.45
N LYS A 573 19.29 -6.95 -29.34
CA LYS A 573 18.21 -6.96 -30.36
C LYS A 573 18.30 -5.74 -31.31
N GLN A 574 18.10 -5.90 -32.63
CA GLN A 574 18.04 -4.78 -33.61
C GLN A 574 16.60 -4.26 -33.85
N HIS A 575 16.46 -2.96 -34.16
CA HIS A 575 15.25 -2.35 -34.75
C HIS A 575 15.65 -1.23 -35.75
N GLU A 576 15.04 -1.14 -36.94
CA GLU A 576 15.10 0.06 -37.81
C GLU A 576 13.79 0.88 -37.66
N PRO A 577 13.85 2.23 -37.63
CA PRO A 577 12.68 3.09 -37.47
C PRO A 577 12.18 3.67 -38.80
N LYS A 578 10.86 3.80 -39.02
CA LYS A 578 10.29 4.87 -39.86
C LYS A 578 8.96 5.42 -39.33
N PRO A 579 8.69 6.72 -39.52
CA PRO A 579 7.65 7.47 -38.81
C PRO A 579 6.28 7.36 -39.47
N LEU A 580 5.21 7.46 -38.67
CA LEU A 580 3.84 7.68 -39.16
C LEU A 580 3.73 9.08 -39.81
N GLU A 581 3.56 9.12 -41.13
CA GLU A 581 2.84 10.22 -41.79
C GLU A 581 1.42 9.73 -42.10
N LEU A 582 0.45 10.55 -41.68
CA LEU A 582 -0.95 10.43 -42.01
C LEU A 582 -1.13 10.84 -43.48
N ASP A 583 -1.55 9.94 -44.37
CA ASP A 583 -2.13 10.36 -45.63
C ASP A 583 -3.37 9.53 -46.02
N MET A 584 -4.43 10.28 -46.28
CA MET A 584 -5.73 9.80 -46.73
C MET A 584 -5.61 9.37 -48.20
N ASN A 585 -5.86 8.10 -48.52
CA ASN A 585 -6.66 7.67 -49.68
C ASN A 585 -6.64 6.13 -49.85
N LEU A 586 -7.84 5.58 -50.01
CA LEU A 586 -8.14 4.18 -50.30
C LEU A 586 -7.36 3.60 -51.50
N ASN A 587 -6.94 2.34 -51.39
CA ASN A 587 -7.37 1.31 -52.35
C ASN A 587 -7.23 -0.12 -51.81
N LEU A 588 -8.36 -0.82 -51.82
CA LEU A 588 -8.49 -2.26 -51.57
C LEU A 588 -7.68 -3.09 -52.60
N ASN A 589 -7.22 -4.26 -52.14
CA ASN A 589 -6.80 -5.45 -52.90
C ASN A 589 -5.30 -5.81 -53.04
N LYS A 590 -4.46 -5.60 -52.00
CA LYS A 590 -3.16 -6.33 -51.93
C LYS A 590 -2.51 -6.44 -50.54
N SER A 591 -3.28 -6.79 -49.51
CA SER A 591 -2.74 -7.16 -48.18
C SER A 591 -3.08 -8.62 -47.84
N ARG A 592 -2.35 -9.55 -48.47
CA ARG A 592 -1.92 -10.80 -47.83
C ARG A 592 -0.40 -10.61 -47.68
N GLU A 593 0.14 -10.94 -46.51
CA GLU A 593 1.49 -10.58 -46.03
C GLU A 593 1.58 -9.19 -45.40
N LEU A 594 1.24 -9.09 -44.11
CA LEU A 594 1.98 -8.33 -43.09
C LEU A 594 1.25 -8.43 -41.74
N PHE A 595 2.01 -8.89 -40.74
CA PHE A 595 1.81 -8.93 -39.28
C PHE A 595 1.37 -10.25 -38.62
N GLY A 596 2.38 -10.86 -37.97
CA GLY A 596 2.36 -12.00 -37.08
C GLY A 596 3.70 -12.74 -37.20
N TYR A 597 4.53 -12.73 -36.15
CA TYR A 597 5.78 -13.49 -35.90
C TYR A 597 6.12 -14.72 -36.79
N ASN A 598 6.96 -14.49 -37.81
CA ASN A 598 7.76 -15.56 -38.41
C ASN A 598 8.51 -16.34 -37.32
N MET A 599 8.09 -17.57 -37.10
CA MET A 599 8.91 -18.73 -37.34
C MET A 599 10.23 -18.47 -38.08
N LEU A 600 11.28 -18.15 -37.33
CA LEU A 600 12.64 -18.33 -37.78
C LEU A 600 13.36 -19.11 -36.69
N ALA A 601 13.69 -20.37 -37.02
CA ALA A 601 14.96 -20.91 -36.56
C ALA A 601 16.01 -19.81 -36.73
N ALA A 602 16.75 -19.51 -35.67
CA ALA A 602 17.86 -18.57 -35.74
C ALA A 602 18.93 -19.11 -36.70
N THR A 603 18.77 -18.77 -37.96
CA THR A 603 19.88 -18.33 -38.78
C THR A 603 19.45 -16.99 -39.34
N ASP A 604 19.83 -15.90 -38.67
CA ASP A 604 20.91 -15.08 -39.21
C ASP A 604 21.24 -13.86 -38.31
N ALA A 605 22.54 -13.77 -38.01
CA ALA A 605 23.33 -12.64 -37.51
C ALA A 605 22.94 -11.98 -36.16
N ASN A 606 23.45 -12.55 -35.05
CA ASN A 606 23.71 -11.79 -33.82
C ASN A 606 24.70 -10.65 -34.12
N GLU A 607 24.48 -9.45 -33.60
CA GLU A 607 25.53 -8.43 -33.52
C GLU A 607 25.74 -8.00 -32.07
N TYR A 608 26.95 -8.32 -31.60
CA TYR A 608 27.51 -8.14 -30.26
C TYR A 608 26.96 -9.08 -29.18
N ILE A 609 27.87 -9.97 -28.74
CA ILE A 609 27.71 -10.86 -27.59
C ILE A 609 28.81 -10.48 -26.62
N TYR A 610 28.44 -10.12 -25.39
CA TYR A 610 29.38 -9.92 -24.29
C TYR A 610 29.18 -11.05 -23.30
N SER A 611 30.25 -11.64 -22.78
CA SER A 611 30.15 -12.68 -21.75
C SER A 611 31.21 -12.51 -20.68
N THR A 612 30.87 -12.88 -19.46
CA THR A 612 31.78 -12.89 -18.32
C THR A 612 31.42 -14.03 -17.36
N VAL A 613 32.21 -14.20 -16.30
CA VAL A 613 31.92 -15.12 -15.21
C VAL A 613 31.95 -14.40 -13.86
N THR A 614 31.08 -14.80 -12.93
CA THR A 614 31.05 -14.21 -11.59
C THR A 614 32.31 -14.53 -10.80
N ASN A 615 32.79 -13.57 -9.99
CA ASN A 615 33.92 -13.75 -9.07
C ASN A 615 33.52 -14.56 -7.82
N GLU A 616 34.41 -14.66 -6.81
CA GLU A 616 34.13 -15.40 -5.57
C GLU A 616 32.97 -14.80 -4.75
N GLN A 617 32.63 -13.53 -4.98
CA GLN A 617 31.55 -12.79 -4.33
C GLN A 617 30.25 -12.78 -5.17
N GLY A 618 30.19 -13.57 -6.24
CA GLY A 618 29.04 -13.65 -7.14
C GLY A 618 28.90 -12.44 -8.06
N GLU A 619 29.89 -11.54 -8.13
CA GLU A 619 29.81 -10.30 -8.90
C GLU A 619 30.30 -10.48 -10.33
N TYR A 620 29.65 -9.80 -11.25
CA TYR A 620 30.06 -9.72 -12.66
C TYR A 620 30.11 -8.28 -13.16
N PHE A 621 30.94 -8.05 -14.17
CA PHE A 621 31.07 -6.76 -14.86
C PHE A 621 31.33 -7.00 -16.35
N ILE A 622 30.60 -6.27 -17.20
CA ILE A 622 30.72 -6.28 -18.66
C ILE A 622 30.76 -4.83 -19.14
N SER A 623 31.77 -4.49 -19.93
CA SER A 623 31.80 -3.23 -20.65
C SER A 623 31.28 -3.41 -22.07
N SER A 624 30.24 -2.67 -22.43
CA SER A 624 29.65 -2.70 -23.78
C SER A 624 30.29 -1.62 -24.66
N GLU A 625 30.30 -1.78 -25.97
CA GLU A 625 30.62 -0.68 -26.90
C GLU A 625 29.35 0.06 -27.38
N LEU A 626 28.18 -0.32 -26.86
CA LEU A 626 26.87 0.13 -27.33
C LEU A 626 26.23 1.08 -26.34
N THR A 627 25.64 2.17 -26.83
CA THR A 627 25.06 3.26 -26.03
C THR A 627 23.62 2.99 -25.54
N GLN A 628 22.82 2.28 -26.32
CA GLN A 628 21.41 2.04 -26.03
C GLN A 628 20.93 0.80 -26.79
N GLY A 629 19.80 0.24 -26.35
CA GLY A 629 19.16 -0.88 -27.02
C GLY A 629 18.58 -1.88 -26.03
N ILE A 630 17.94 -2.89 -26.59
CA ILE A 630 17.37 -3.99 -25.83
C ILE A 630 18.39 -5.12 -25.83
N PHE A 631 18.78 -5.57 -24.64
CA PHE A 631 19.71 -6.67 -24.44
C PHE A 631 18.98 -7.84 -23.81
N VAL A 632 19.27 -9.05 -24.28
CA VAL A 632 18.83 -10.30 -23.66
C VAL A 632 20.02 -10.86 -22.89
N VAL A 633 19.85 -11.04 -21.58
CA VAL A 633 20.89 -11.51 -20.66
C VAL A 633 20.59 -12.94 -20.28
N GLN A 634 21.58 -13.83 -20.44
CA GLN A 634 21.53 -15.25 -20.11
C GLN A 634 22.54 -15.56 -19.00
N VAL A 635 22.07 -16.16 -17.90
CA VAL A 635 22.87 -16.46 -16.71
C VAL A 635 22.81 -17.96 -16.43
N GLU A 636 23.95 -18.64 -16.38
CA GLU A 636 24.01 -20.11 -16.32
C GLU A 636 25.06 -20.63 -15.33
N LYS A 637 24.70 -21.67 -14.58
CA LYS A 637 25.59 -22.43 -13.71
C LYS A 637 25.11 -23.89 -13.62
N GLU A 638 26.04 -24.84 -13.74
CA GLU A 638 25.76 -26.26 -13.51
C GLU A 638 25.16 -26.49 -12.11
N GLY A 639 24.03 -27.20 -12.03
CA GLY A 639 23.30 -27.45 -10.79
C GLY A 639 22.17 -26.44 -10.49
N TYR A 640 22.01 -25.39 -11.31
CA TYR A 640 21.02 -24.34 -11.13
C TYR A 640 20.19 -24.10 -12.40
N ASN A 641 18.98 -23.58 -12.24
CA ASN A 641 18.13 -23.15 -13.35
C ASN A 641 18.74 -21.93 -14.06
N PRO A 642 18.89 -21.95 -15.40
CA PRO A 642 19.43 -20.81 -16.14
C PRO A 642 18.42 -19.65 -16.15
N VAL A 643 18.87 -18.40 -16.04
CA VAL A 643 17.98 -17.22 -16.04
C VAL A 643 18.14 -16.45 -17.34
N LEU A 644 17.02 -16.05 -17.94
CA LEU A 644 17.00 -15.16 -19.10
C LEU A 644 16.18 -13.90 -18.80
N GLN A 645 16.74 -12.71 -19.04
CA GLN A 645 16.06 -11.45 -18.81
C GLN A 645 16.27 -10.45 -19.95
N GLU A 646 15.23 -9.70 -20.29
CA GLU A 646 15.36 -8.55 -21.20
C GLU A 646 15.67 -7.27 -20.41
N VAL A 647 16.74 -6.59 -20.80
CA VAL A 647 17.21 -5.33 -20.21
C VAL A 647 17.14 -4.25 -21.29
N THR A 648 16.23 -3.29 -21.10
CA THR A 648 16.10 -2.14 -22.00
C THR A 648 16.98 -1.00 -21.49
N VAL A 649 17.96 -0.61 -22.31
CA VAL A 649 18.85 0.52 -22.04
C VAL A 649 18.41 1.69 -22.89
N LEU A 650 17.72 2.64 -22.25
CA LEU A 650 17.14 3.83 -22.90
C LEU A 650 18.17 4.94 -23.14
N ALA A 651 19.24 4.97 -22.34
CA ALA A 651 20.36 5.88 -22.47
C ALA A 651 21.63 5.21 -21.96
N PRO A 652 22.82 5.68 -22.37
CA PRO A 652 24.05 5.07 -21.94
C PRO A 652 24.29 5.25 -20.44
N GLY A 653 24.95 4.28 -19.81
CA GLY A 653 25.33 4.42 -18.41
C GLY A 653 25.77 3.11 -17.80
N LEU A 654 25.85 3.10 -16.47
CA LEU A 654 25.96 1.87 -15.71
C LEU A 654 24.55 1.27 -15.55
N VAL A 655 24.39 0.02 -15.98
CA VAL A 655 23.14 -0.72 -15.89
C VAL A 655 23.34 -1.87 -14.92
N ARG A 656 22.72 -1.76 -13.73
CA ARG A 656 22.76 -2.84 -12.73
C ARG A 656 21.72 -3.91 -13.09
N THR A 657 22.11 -5.17 -13.04
CA THR A 657 21.18 -6.30 -13.21
C THR A 657 21.62 -7.43 -12.28
N ASP A 658 20.88 -7.67 -11.21
CA ASP A 658 21.17 -8.79 -10.30
C ASP A 658 20.33 -10.01 -10.68
N PHE A 659 20.86 -11.21 -10.46
CA PHE A 659 20.19 -12.46 -10.78
C PHE A 659 20.12 -13.38 -9.56
N THR A 660 18.98 -14.06 -9.42
CA THR A 660 18.81 -15.12 -8.43
C THR A 660 18.74 -16.46 -9.15
N LEU A 661 19.64 -17.38 -8.82
CA LEU A 661 19.60 -18.74 -9.34
C LEU A 661 18.98 -19.68 -8.32
N PHE A 662 18.05 -20.49 -8.81
CA PHE A 662 17.42 -21.55 -8.01
C PHE A 662 18.14 -22.88 -8.29
N PRO A 663 18.44 -23.68 -7.26
CA PRO A 663 18.98 -25.02 -7.46
C PRO A 663 17.96 -25.91 -8.18
N LEU A 664 18.45 -26.86 -8.98
CA LEU A 664 17.60 -27.86 -9.61
C LEU A 664 16.89 -28.71 -8.53
N VAL A 665 15.56 -28.81 -8.59
CA VAL A 665 14.69 -29.45 -7.58
C VAL A 665 14.99 -30.97 -7.46
N GLU A 666 15.05 -31.50 -6.23
CA GLU A 666 15.12 -32.94 -5.95
C GLU A 666 13.80 -33.66 -6.30
N TYR A 667 13.88 -34.75 -7.05
CA TYR A 667 12.74 -35.52 -7.60
C TYR A 667 12.02 -36.37 -6.53
N ARG A 668 10.68 -36.37 -6.55
CA ARG A 668 9.82 -37.32 -5.82
C ARG A 668 9.72 -38.66 -6.57
N GLU A 669 9.60 -39.78 -5.84
CA GLU A 669 9.55 -41.15 -6.38
C GLU A 669 8.49 -41.33 -7.50
N GLY A 670 8.91 -41.81 -8.69
CA GLY A 670 8.03 -42.35 -9.74
C GLY A 670 7.52 -41.38 -10.82
N LEU A 671 7.91 -40.10 -10.81
CA LEU A 671 7.47 -39.09 -11.80
C LEU A 671 8.65 -38.42 -12.52
N LEU A 672 8.70 -38.53 -13.85
CA LEU A 672 9.65 -37.83 -14.72
C LEU A 672 9.00 -36.57 -15.28
N ARG A 673 9.41 -35.39 -14.80
CA ARG A 673 8.99 -34.08 -15.33
C ARG A 673 10.11 -33.04 -15.25
N LYS A 674 10.08 -32.03 -16.12
CA LYS A 674 11.02 -30.89 -16.13
C LYS A 674 10.33 -29.53 -16.00
N HIS A 675 9.00 -29.51 -15.88
CA HIS A 675 8.17 -28.30 -15.84
C HIS A 675 7.52 -28.10 -14.46
N ASN A 676 7.15 -26.85 -14.14
CA ASN A 676 6.34 -26.49 -12.97
C ASN A 676 4.82 -26.68 -13.24
N GLU A 677 3.96 -26.36 -12.26
CA GLU A 677 2.51 -26.31 -12.47
C GLU A 677 2.14 -25.22 -13.51
N TRP A 678 1.03 -25.40 -14.23
CA TRP A 678 0.72 -24.56 -15.40
C TRP A 678 0.39 -23.13 -14.99
N GLU A 679 1.20 -22.17 -15.44
CA GLU A 679 0.91 -20.72 -15.38
C GLU A 679 1.26 -20.00 -16.71
N GLY A 680 1.61 -20.72 -17.79
CA GLY A 680 2.33 -20.16 -18.95
C GLY A 680 1.62 -20.03 -20.30
N TYR A 681 2.40 -19.61 -21.31
CA TYR A 681 2.00 -19.25 -22.68
C TYR A 681 2.04 -20.44 -23.66
N ASN A 682 1.58 -20.21 -24.90
CA ASN A 682 1.52 -21.22 -25.95
C ASN A 682 2.53 -20.96 -27.09
N VAL A 683 3.08 -22.03 -27.67
CA VAL A 683 4.10 -22.00 -28.73
C VAL A 683 3.72 -22.89 -29.92
N GLY A 684 4.28 -22.55 -31.09
CA GLY A 684 3.94 -23.11 -32.40
C GLY A 684 4.26 -22.12 -33.52
N TYR A 685 3.63 -22.31 -34.67
CA TYR A 685 4.04 -21.73 -35.95
C TYR A 685 3.19 -20.58 -36.46
N GLN A 686 2.25 -20.10 -35.64
CA GLN A 686 1.33 -18.99 -35.86
C GLN A 686 0.28 -19.20 -36.96
N ASP A 687 0.63 -19.93 -38.03
CA ASP A 687 -0.29 -20.33 -39.07
C ASP A 687 -1.03 -21.63 -38.66
N PRO A 688 -2.37 -21.58 -38.50
CA PRO A 688 -3.17 -22.77 -38.25
C PRO A 688 -2.99 -23.84 -39.33
N GLY A 689 -2.97 -25.09 -38.91
CA GLY A 689 -2.95 -26.26 -39.78
C GLY A 689 -1.57 -26.89 -39.99
N ILE A 690 -0.48 -26.23 -39.56
CA ILE A 690 0.88 -26.75 -39.68
C ILE A 690 1.12 -27.86 -38.63
N PRO A 691 1.60 -29.06 -39.04
CA PRO A 691 2.05 -30.10 -38.12
C PRO A 691 3.06 -29.58 -37.10
N THR A 692 2.83 -29.89 -35.83
CA THR A 692 3.69 -29.44 -34.73
C THR A 692 3.99 -30.62 -33.79
N TYR A 693 5.25 -30.87 -33.50
CA TYR A 693 5.75 -31.92 -32.61
C TYR A 693 6.50 -31.28 -31.44
N GLY A 694 6.23 -31.72 -30.21
CA GLY A 694 6.88 -31.26 -28.99
C GLY A 694 7.36 -32.43 -28.12
N ALA A 695 8.54 -32.35 -27.51
CA ALA A 695 9.06 -33.38 -26.61
C ALA A 695 9.94 -32.82 -25.48
N VAL A 696 10.07 -33.60 -24.41
CA VAL A 696 11.05 -33.39 -23.33
C VAL A 696 12.05 -34.56 -23.32
N GLY A 697 13.33 -34.29 -23.04
CA GLY A 697 14.40 -35.28 -23.07
C GLY A 697 15.09 -35.50 -21.73
N PHE A 698 15.57 -36.71 -21.50
CA PHE A 698 16.33 -37.11 -20.31
C PHE A 698 17.63 -37.82 -20.72
N SER A 699 18.75 -37.39 -20.16
CA SER A 699 20.07 -37.96 -20.43
C SER A 699 20.24 -39.35 -19.79
N PRO A 700 21.17 -40.19 -20.28
CA PRO A 700 21.48 -41.46 -19.66
C PRO A 700 21.84 -41.35 -18.17
N GLU A 701 22.50 -40.25 -17.77
CA GLU A 701 22.89 -39.97 -16.39
C GLU A 701 21.66 -39.64 -15.52
N GLU A 702 20.72 -38.85 -16.03
CA GLU A 702 19.46 -38.52 -15.35
C GLU A 702 18.58 -39.77 -15.12
N LEU A 703 18.70 -40.77 -15.99
CA LEU A 703 17.89 -41.99 -15.97
C LEU A 703 18.50 -43.14 -15.17
N LEU A 704 19.70 -42.98 -14.59
CA LEU A 704 20.35 -44.01 -13.77
C LEU A 704 19.44 -44.63 -12.69
N PRO A 705 18.62 -43.85 -11.93
CA PRO A 705 17.76 -44.41 -10.89
C PRO A 705 16.57 -45.24 -11.41
N TYR A 706 16.19 -45.07 -12.68
CA TYR A 706 14.98 -45.64 -13.27
C TYR A 706 15.29 -46.73 -14.30
N GLN A 707 16.55 -47.17 -14.40
CA GLN A 707 16.95 -48.20 -15.35
C GLN A 707 16.23 -49.52 -15.05
N GLY A 708 15.52 -50.04 -16.05
CA GLY A 708 14.72 -51.27 -15.90
C GLY A 708 13.26 -51.05 -15.52
N ASP A 709 12.86 -49.82 -15.18
CA ASP A 709 11.46 -49.46 -14.91
C ASP A 709 10.66 -49.34 -16.21
N THR A 710 9.34 -49.49 -16.10
CA THR A 710 8.41 -49.39 -17.24
C THR A 710 7.64 -48.08 -17.24
N ILE A 711 7.64 -47.38 -18.38
CA ILE A 711 6.86 -46.16 -18.58
C ILE A 711 5.37 -46.52 -18.61
N SER A 712 4.58 -45.86 -17.74
CA SER A 712 3.15 -46.16 -17.55
C SER A 712 2.23 -45.13 -18.18
N THR A 713 2.53 -43.84 -18.07
CA THR A 713 1.73 -42.77 -18.70
C THR A 713 2.60 -41.68 -19.32
N VAL A 714 2.05 -40.96 -20.30
CA VAL A 714 2.59 -39.69 -20.81
C VAL A 714 1.50 -38.63 -20.70
N SER A 715 1.80 -37.53 -20.01
CA SER A 715 0.88 -36.41 -19.79
C SER A 715 1.37 -35.15 -20.49
N PHE A 716 0.48 -34.40 -21.11
CA PHE A 716 0.79 -33.18 -21.85
C PHE A 716 -0.44 -32.27 -21.99
N ILE A 717 -0.23 -31.00 -22.35
CA ILE A 717 -1.31 -30.07 -22.66
C ILE A 717 -1.16 -29.57 -24.09
N ILE A 718 -2.28 -29.53 -24.81
CA ILE A 718 -2.42 -28.94 -26.14
C ILE A 718 -3.38 -27.77 -26.08
N THR A 719 -3.18 -26.76 -26.93
CA THR A 719 -4.00 -25.54 -26.94
C THR A 719 -4.56 -25.24 -28.33
N GLY A 720 -5.65 -24.47 -28.37
CA GLY A 720 -6.53 -24.34 -29.54
C GLY A 720 -7.93 -24.91 -29.25
N SER A 721 -8.73 -25.11 -30.29
CA SER A 721 -10.09 -25.65 -30.15
C SER A 721 -10.31 -26.93 -30.94
N SER A 722 -9.49 -27.20 -31.94
CA SER A 722 -9.55 -28.43 -32.72
C SER A 722 -8.22 -28.73 -33.41
N ALA A 723 -7.99 -30.02 -33.68
CA ALA A 723 -6.93 -30.49 -34.55
C ALA A 723 -7.45 -31.69 -35.33
N SER A 724 -6.91 -31.91 -36.53
CA SER A 724 -7.25 -33.11 -37.29
C SER A 724 -6.75 -34.40 -36.61
N GLU A 725 -5.63 -34.31 -35.90
CA GLU A 725 -5.02 -35.44 -35.19
C GLU A 725 -4.14 -34.95 -34.04
N VAL A 726 -4.19 -35.67 -32.91
CA VAL A 726 -3.27 -35.52 -31.78
C VAL A 726 -2.76 -36.90 -31.40
N GLY A 727 -1.47 -37.04 -31.13
CA GLY A 727 -0.87 -38.31 -30.71
C GLY A 727 0.32 -38.14 -29.77
N VAL A 728 0.67 -39.19 -29.03
CA VAL A 728 1.87 -39.25 -28.17
C VAL A 728 2.91 -40.21 -28.74
N PHE A 729 4.18 -39.95 -28.48
CA PHE A 729 5.30 -40.78 -28.93
C PHE A 729 6.43 -40.88 -27.90
N VAL A 730 7.23 -41.94 -28.02
CA VAL A 730 8.45 -42.16 -27.22
C VAL A 730 9.62 -42.53 -28.13
N LEU A 731 10.77 -41.90 -27.89
CA LEU A 731 12.03 -42.14 -28.61
C LEU A 731 13.11 -42.64 -27.65
N PHE A 732 13.88 -43.64 -28.09
CA PHE A 732 15.17 -43.98 -27.49
C PHE A 732 16.27 -43.49 -28.44
N ASP A 733 17.05 -42.52 -27.99
CA ASP A 733 17.92 -41.65 -28.78
C ASP A 733 17.17 -40.91 -29.90
N GLN A 734 17.07 -41.53 -31.08
CA GLN A 734 16.33 -41.06 -32.26
C GLN A 734 15.40 -42.14 -32.85
N GLU A 735 15.36 -43.33 -32.24
CA GLU A 735 14.52 -44.44 -32.70
C GLU A 735 13.13 -44.34 -32.07
N LYS A 736 12.08 -44.29 -32.90
CA LYS A 736 10.68 -44.25 -32.46
C LYS A 736 10.22 -45.62 -31.99
N VAL A 737 9.98 -45.76 -30.68
CA VAL A 737 9.58 -47.02 -30.04
C VAL A 737 8.09 -47.06 -29.70
N LEU A 738 7.41 -45.91 -29.65
CA LEU A 738 5.96 -45.81 -29.51
C LEU A 738 5.44 -44.60 -30.29
N GLU A 739 4.27 -44.76 -30.92
CA GLU A 739 3.43 -43.69 -31.45
C GLU A 739 1.97 -44.15 -31.37
N GLN A 740 1.11 -43.37 -30.73
CA GLN A 740 -0.31 -43.68 -30.61
C GLN A 740 -1.18 -42.43 -30.65
N ASN A 741 -2.36 -42.55 -31.27
CA ASN A 741 -3.31 -41.45 -31.38
C ASN A 741 -4.07 -41.28 -30.06
N VAL A 742 -4.31 -40.03 -29.67
CA VAL A 742 -5.11 -39.68 -28.50
C VAL A 742 -6.57 -39.54 -28.92
N VAL A 743 -7.44 -40.34 -28.30
CA VAL A 743 -8.88 -40.32 -28.55
C VAL A 743 -9.51 -39.23 -27.69
N SER A 744 -10.21 -38.28 -28.33
CA SER A 744 -10.84 -37.12 -27.68
C SER A 744 -9.86 -36.24 -26.88
N PRO A 745 -8.84 -35.66 -27.55
CA PRO A 745 -7.87 -34.83 -26.87
C PRO A 745 -8.53 -33.54 -26.35
N ALA A 746 -8.28 -33.21 -25.08
CA ALA A 746 -8.83 -32.04 -24.41
C ALA A 746 -7.88 -30.85 -24.55
N PHE A 747 -8.32 -29.79 -25.23
CA PHE A 747 -7.51 -28.59 -25.40
C PHE A 747 -7.58 -27.69 -24.15
N GLY A 748 -6.47 -27.06 -23.78
CA GLY A 748 -6.33 -26.17 -22.62
C GLY A 748 -6.23 -26.87 -21.27
N THR A 749 -6.21 -28.21 -21.22
CA THR A 749 -6.15 -29.00 -19.97
C THR A 749 -5.19 -30.19 -20.10
N MET A 750 -4.75 -30.76 -18.97
CA MET A 750 -3.78 -31.86 -18.93
C MET A 750 -4.38 -33.15 -19.46
N ASN A 751 -3.90 -33.59 -20.62
CA ASN A 751 -4.19 -34.90 -21.17
C ASN A 751 -3.22 -35.89 -20.55
N THR A 752 -3.71 -37.02 -20.03
CA THR A 752 -2.86 -38.13 -19.56
C THR A 752 -3.20 -39.39 -20.34
N VAL A 753 -2.21 -39.97 -21.00
CA VAL A 753 -2.40 -41.13 -21.86
C VAL A 753 -1.68 -42.33 -21.26
N ASP A 754 -2.41 -43.43 -21.04
CA ASP A 754 -1.84 -44.71 -20.61
C ASP A 754 -1.05 -45.36 -21.76
N VAL A 755 0.21 -45.71 -21.49
CA VAL A 755 1.13 -46.40 -22.42
C VAL A 755 1.61 -47.75 -21.87
N SER A 756 1.10 -48.17 -20.72
CA SER A 756 1.59 -49.36 -19.98
C SER A 756 1.48 -50.66 -20.78
N ALA A 757 0.49 -50.77 -21.66
CA ALA A 757 0.31 -51.92 -22.55
C ALA A 757 1.49 -52.16 -23.50
N ALA A 758 2.26 -51.11 -23.82
CA ALA A 758 3.44 -51.19 -24.69
C ALA A 758 4.69 -51.76 -23.98
N LYS A 759 4.66 -51.90 -22.64
CA LYS A 759 5.75 -52.46 -21.82
C LYS A 759 7.13 -51.85 -22.13
N LEU A 760 7.19 -50.52 -22.23
CA LEU A 760 8.41 -49.79 -22.59
C LEU A 760 9.35 -49.68 -21.40
N THR A 761 10.40 -50.50 -21.39
CA THR A 761 11.44 -50.49 -20.36
C THR A 761 12.52 -49.44 -20.66
N ILE A 762 12.89 -48.63 -19.67
CA ILE A 762 13.95 -47.62 -19.80
C ILE A 762 15.31 -48.30 -20.05
N PRO A 763 15.97 -48.04 -21.20
CA PRO A 763 17.21 -48.71 -21.58
C PRO A 763 18.45 -48.15 -20.86
N GLU A 764 19.42 -49.02 -20.58
CA GLU A 764 20.72 -48.61 -20.07
C GLU A 764 21.50 -47.80 -21.14
N GLY A 765 22.05 -46.65 -20.73
CA GLY A 765 23.01 -45.89 -21.53
C GLY A 765 22.45 -45.13 -22.74
N LYS A 766 21.12 -45.04 -22.90
CA LYS A 766 20.48 -44.30 -23.99
C LYS A 766 19.70 -43.09 -23.48
N MET A 767 19.57 -42.08 -24.33
CA MET A 767 18.69 -40.93 -24.07
C MET A 767 17.23 -41.36 -24.27
N VAL A 768 16.32 -40.89 -23.41
CA VAL A 768 14.88 -41.11 -23.61
C VAL A 768 14.19 -39.76 -23.82
N LYS A 769 13.33 -39.68 -24.84
CA LYS A 769 12.44 -38.54 -25.07
C LYS A 769 11.00 -39.02 -25.13
N PHE A 770 10.10 -38.30 -24.49
CA PHE A 770 8.66 -38.51 -24.64
C PHE A 770 7.98 -37.19 -25.01
N GLY A 771 7.00 -37.28 -25.90
CA GLY A 771 6.43 -36.11 -26.57
C GLY A 771 5.06 -36.36 -27.16
N TYR A 772 4.48 -35.31 -27.72
CA TYR A 772 3.20 -35.36 -28.44
C TYR A 772 3.26 -34.54 -29.73
N TYR A 773 2.32 -34.79 -30.62
CA TYR A 773 2.17 -34.06 -31.87
C TYR A 773 0.73 -33.64 -32.11
N VAL A 774 0.57 -32.55 -32.86
CA VAL A 774 -0.71 -31.99 -33.27
C VAL A 774 -0.66 -31.71 -34.77
N LEU A 775 -1.54 -32.35 -35.54
CA LEU A 775 -1.69 -32.15 -36.98
C LEU A 775 -2.97 -31.38 -37.27
N GLY A 776 -2.90 -30.38 -38.14
CA GLY A 776 -4.10 -29.68 -38.60
C GLY A 776 -4.80 -28.87 -37.50
N SER A 777 -4.05 -28.35 -36.52
CA SER A 777 -4.58 -27.49 -35.45
C SER A 777 -5.27 -26.25 -36.02
N ASP A 778 -6.42 -25.85 -35.49
CA ASP A 778 -7.06 -24.58 -35.81
C ASP A 778 -6.38 -23.37 -35.14
N TYR A 779 -5.46 -23.64 -34.22
CA TYR A 779 -4.65 -22.66 -33.53
C TYR A 779 -3.18 -22.81 -33.89
N GLY A 780 -2.55 -21.69 -34.26
CA GLY A 780 -1.17 -21.65 -34.72
C GLY A 780 -0.13 -21.95 -33.64
N TYR A 781 -0.51 -22.00 -32.36
CA TYR A 781 0.38 -22.23 -31.24
C TYR A 781 -0.12 -23.38 -30.36
N PRO A 782 -0.15 -24.63 -30.83
CA PRO A 782 -0.86 -25.68 -30.13
C PRO A 782 -0.12 -26.28 -28.93
N MET A 783 1.11 -25.83 -28.64
CA MET A 783 1.93 -26.41 -27.58
C MET A 783 2.01 -25.54 -26.34
N ALA A 784 1.91 -26.21 -25.21
CA ALA A 784 2.03 -25.67 -23.87
C ALA A 784 3.46 -25.50 -23.36
N VAL A 785 3.76 -24.35 -22.73
CA VAL A 785 5.00 -24.18 -21.95
C VAL A 785 4.73 -23.53 -20.57
N ASP A 786 5.57 -23.78 -19.57
CA ASP A 786 5.44 -23.16 -18.23
C ASP A 786 5.96 -21.70 -18.22
N GLU A 787 5.96 -20.99 -17.07
CA GLU A 787 6.60 -19.66 -16.93
C GLU A 787 8.01 -19.73 -16.31
N GLY A 788 8.50 -20.95 -16.06
CA GLY A 788 9.78 -21.19 -15.41
C GLY A 788 10.96 -21.23 -16.39
N PRO A 789 12.20 -21.01 -15.88
CA PRO A 789 13.41 -21.18 -16.69
C PRO A 789 13.52 -22.59 -17.28
N MET A 790 13.95 -22.69 -18.54
CA MET A 790 14.11 -23.98 -19.21
C MET A 790 15.10 -24.88 -18.46
N ALA A 791 14.65 -26.06 -18.04
CA ALA A 791 15.52 -27.10 -17.54
C ALA A 791 16.37 -27.68 -18.70
N TYR A 792 17.55 -28.23 -18.38
CA TYR A 792 18.39 -28.90 -19.37
C TYR A 792 17.60 -29.99 -20.10
N LEU A 793 17.55 -29.95 -21.44
CA LEU A 793 16.73 -30.85 -22.30
C LEU A 793 15.20 -30.72 -22.10
N GLY A 794 14.74 -29.60 -21.54
CA GLY A 794 13.34 -29.31 -21.17
C GLY A 794 12.35 -29.09 -22.31
N GLY A 795 12.80 -29.06 -23.57
CA GLY A 795 11.93 -28.78 -24.72
C GLY A 795 12.59 -28.96 -26.09
N TYR A 796 11.95 -29.74 -26.93
CA TYR A 796 12.26 -29.96 -28.35
C TYR A 796 11.00 -29.69 -29.16
N ALA A 797 11.11 -28.98 -30.29
CA ALA A 797 10.01 -28.95 -31.25
C ALA A 797 10.43 -28.90 -32.70
N GLY A 798 9.50 -29.32 -33.56
CA GLY A 798 9.69 -29.36 -35.00
C GLY A 798 8.37 -29.60 -35.75
N HIS A 799 8.41 -29.46 -37.07
CA HIS A 799 7.28 -29.77 -37.95
C HIS A 799 7.21 -31.26 -38.32
N SER A 800 8.24 -32.02 -37.95
CA SER A 800 8.30 -33.47 -38.08
C SER A 800 9.16 -34.06 -36.96
N ILE A 801 8.93 -35.34 -36.67
CA ILE A 801 9.63 -36.04 -35.59
C ILE A 801 11.16 -36.14 -35.82
N GLU A 802 11.61 -36.16 -37.08
CA GLU A 802 13.04 -36.19 -37.44
C GLU A 802 13.77 -34.89 -37.12
N GLN A 803 13.05 -33.80 -36.84
CA GLN A 803 13.64 -32.50 -36.47
C GLN A 803 13.98 -32.39 -34.98
N LEU A 804 13.54 -33.34 -34.13
CA LEU A 804 13.74 -33.35 -32.68
C LEU A 804 15.17 -33.80 -32.27
N THR A 805 16.17 -33.20 -32.91
CA THR A 805 17.59 -33.55 -32.75
C THR A 805 18.30 -32.69 -31.71
N THR A 806 17.93 -31.41 -31.60
CA THR A 806 18.48 -30.44 -30.64
C THR A 806 17.35 -29.73 -29.89
N PRO A 807 17.49 -29.46 -28.57
CA PRO A 807 16.51 -28.65 -27.84
C PRO A 807 16.34 -27.27 -28.49
N TRP A 808 15.15 -26.68 -28.42
CA TRP A 808 15.01 -25.26 -28.76
C TRP A 808 15.75 -24.43 -27.68
N GLY A 809 16.31 -23.28 -28.02
CA GLY A 809 17.28 -22.58 -27.16
C GLY A 809 16.77 -22.26 -25.74
N SER A 810 17.69 -21.94 -24.83
CA SER A 810 17.51 -21.68 -23.39
C SER A 810 16.57 -20.52 -23.00
N ASN A 811 15.92 -19.90 -23.98
CA ASN A 811 15.08 -18.71 -23.85
C ASN A 811 13.58 -19.03 -23.96
N LEU A 812 13.24 -20.32 -24.04
CA LEU A 812 11.88 -20.82 -24.16
C LEU A 812 11.60 -21.75 -22.98
N ASN A 813 10.42 -21.61 -22.40
CA ASN A 813 10.03 -22.32 -21.19
C ASN A 813 9.86 -23.84 -21.45
N ASN A 814 9.78 -24.65 -20.40
CA ASN A 814 9.73 -26.11 -20.53
C ASN A 814 8.42 -26.52 -21.22
N ILE A 815 8.48 -27.46 -22.17
CA ILE A 815 7.22 -28.00 -22.70
C ILE A 815 6.56 -28.79 -21.58
N ILE A 816 5.28 -28.52 -21.37
CA ILE A 816 4.51 -29.18 -20.31
C ILE A 816 4.20 -30.60 -20.76
N ILE A 817 5.17 -31.48 -20.47
CA ILE A 817 5.14 -32.92 -20.70
C ILE A 817 5.76 -33.63 -19.49
N SER A 818 5.08 -34.65 -18.99
CA SER A 818 5.56 -35.53 -17.92
C SER A 818 5.25 -37.00 -18.19
N ALA A 819 5.93 -37.91 -17.50
CA ALA A 819 5.67 -39.35 -17.57
C ALA A 819 5.78 -40.02 -16.20
N THR A 820 4.93 -41.02 -15.94
CA THR A 820 5.03 -41.87 -14.75
C THR A 820 5.74 -43.17 -15.06
N VAL A 821 6.55 -43.66 -14.11
CA VAL A 821 7.30 -44.91 -14.24
C VAL A 821 6.97 -45.86 -13.09
N LYS A 822 6.88 -47.16 -13.41
CA LYS A 822 6.64 -48.23 -12.42
C LYS A 822 7.91 -49.06 -12.22
N PRO A 823 8.27 -49.38 -10.96
CA PRO A 823 9.36 -50.28 -10.64
C PRO A 823 9.19 -51.62 -11.35
N LYS A 824 10.29 -52.21 -11.81
CA LYS A 824 10.27 -53.57 -12.37
C LYS A 824 9.68 -54.55 -11.35
N GLU A 825 8.58 -55.22 -11.71
CA GLU A 825 8.01 -56.31 -10.91
C GLU A 825 9.07 -57.42 -10.75
N GLU A 826 9.48 -57.71 -9.51
CA GLU A 826 10.11 -59.00 -9.19
C GLU A 826 9.01 -60.06 -9.32
N GLU A 827 9.23 -61.05 -10.18
CA GLU A 827 8.42 -62.27 -10.23
C GLU A 827 8.36 -62.88 -8.83
N ASP A 828 7.18 -62.87 -8.20
CA ASP A 828 6.91 -63.72 -7.04
C ASP A 828 5.62 -64.50 -7.25
N ASP A 829 5.74 -65.78 -6.91
CA ASP A 829 4.90 -66.88 -7.31
C ASP A 829 3.87 -67.11 -6.19
N GLY A 830 2.56 -67.00 -6.44
CA GLY A 830 1.62 -67.34 -5.36
C GLY A 830 0.13 -67.27 -5.69
N GLU A 831 -0.50 -68.45 -5.75
CA GLU A 831 -1.94 -68.71 -5.95
C GLU A 831 -2.88 -68.10 -4.87
N GLY A 832 -4.09 -67.68 -5.27
CA GLY A 832 -5.33 -68.09 -4.57
C GLY A 832 -6.41 -67.04 -4.20
N GLY A 833 -7.61 -67.15 -4.81
CA GLY A 833 -8.92 -67.22 -4.09
C GLY A 833 -9.87 -65.99 -4.03
N ASP A 834 -11.13 -66.20 -4.45
CA ASP A 834 -12.33 -65.32 -4.51
C ASP A 834 -12.91 -64.79 -3.16
N ASP A 835 -13.43 -63.53 -3.13
CA ASP A 835 -14.84 -63.09 -2.85
C ASP A 835 -14.95 -61.53 -2.78
N PRO A 836 -16.11 -60.88 -3.08
CA PRO A 836 -16.22 -59.41 -3.20
C PRO A 836 -16.35 -58.73 -1.84
N VAL A 837 -15.49 -57.76 -1.57
CA VAL A 837 -15.52 -56.92 -0.36
C VAL A 837 -16.44 -55.73 -0.63
N GLU A 838 -17.52 -55.57 0.14
CA GLU A 838 -18.32 -54.35 0.13
C GLU A 838 -17.43 -53.16 0.54
N THR A 839 -17.24 -52.22 -0.38
CA THR A 839 -16.47 -51.00 -0.14
C THR A 839 -17.38 -49.89 0.40
N TYR A 840 -16.90 -49.20 1.42
CA TYR A 840 -17.56 -48.03 2.00
C TYR A 840 -16.83 -46.76 1.54
N LEU A 841 -17.61 -45.68 1.46
CA LEU A 841 -17.20 -44.33 1.15
C LEU A 841 -17.31 -43.48 2.42
N GLU A 842 -16.19 -42.93 2.84
CA GLU A 842 -16.08 -42.05 4.01
C GLU A 842 -16.06 -40.61 3.51
N ILE A 843 -17.14 -39.86 3.76
CA ILE A 843 -17.29 -38.47 3.30
C ILE A 843 -17.08 -37.56 4.50
N GLY A 844 -15.97 -36.81 4.52
CA GLY A 844 -15.66 -35.86 5.59
C GLY A 844 -15.35 -34.47 5.06
N GLY A 845 -15.10 -33.52 5.94
CA GLY A 845 -14.66 -32.18 5.56
C GLY A 845 -14.85 -31.18 6.67
N GLU A 846 -14.39 -29.95 6.43
CA GLU A 846 -14.48 -28.85 7.37
C GLU A 846 -15.57 -27.86 6.97
N VAL A 847 -16.32 -27.38 7.95
CA VAL A 847 -17.23 -26.26 7.79
C VAL A 847 -16.64 -25.03 8.47
N VAL A 848 -16.35 -23.99 7.69
CA VAL A 848 -15.75 -22.73 8.15
C VAL A 848 -16.65 -21.53 7.87
N ASP A 849 -16.39 -20.42 8.56
CA ASP A 849 -16.91 -19.11 8.19
C ASP A 849 -16.05 -18.45 7.09
N LYS A 850 -16.46 -17.25 6.67
CA LYS A 850 -15.77 -16.45 5.65
C LYS A 850 -14.29 -16.16 5.96
N ASP A 851 -13.90 -16.19 7.23
CA ASP A 851 -12.56 -15.85 7.72
C ASP A 851 -11.72 -17.12 7.93
N GLY A 852 -12.24 -18.30 7.55
CA GLY A 852 -11.60 -19.59 7.71
C GLY A 852 -11.69 -20.16 9.12
N ASN A 853 -12.54 -19.62 9.99
CA ASN A 853 -12.70 -20.17 11.34
C ASN A 853 -13.69 -21.34 11.33
N PRO A 854 -13.39 -22.45 12.04
CA PRO A 854 -14.28 -23.59 12.08
C PRO A 854 -15.63 -23.30 12.76
N LEU A 855 -16.73 -23.69 12.11
CA LEU A 855 -18.10 -23.50 12.58
C LEU A 855 -18.65 -24.76 13.23
N SER A 856 -18.81 -24.70 14.55
CA SER A 856 -19.47 -25.77 15.32
C SER A 856 -20.99 -25.71 15.28
N GLY A 857 -21.63 -26.87 15.46
CA GLY A 857 -23.09 -26.98 15.56
C GLY A 857 -23.84 -26.75 14.24
N VAL A 858 -23.16 -26.85 13.10
CA VAL A 858 -23.80 -26.83 11.77
C VAL A 858 -24.47 -28.18 11.56
N SER A 859 -25.75 -28.17 11.20
CA SER A 859 -26.50 -29.38 10.88
C SER A 859 -26.15 -29.84 9.47
N MET A 860 -25.51 -31.00 9.36
CA MET A 860 -25.12 -31.62 8.11
C MET A 860 -26.11 -32.74 7.78
N SER A 861 -26.63 -32.80 6.56
CA SER A 861 -27.56 -33.85 6.12
C SER A 861 -27.14 -34.45 4.79
N LEU A 862 -27.07 -35.78 4.71
CA LEU A 862 -26.69 -36.53 3.52
C LEU A 862 -27.93 -37.12 2.84
N TYR A 863 -28.07 -36.88 1.54
CA TYR A 863 -29.11 -37.44 0.68
C TYR A 863 -28.48 -38.22 -0.47
N TYR A 864 -29.23 -39.12 -1.10
CA TYR A 864 -28.76 -39.86 -2.27
C TYR A 864 -29.78 -39.71 -3.38
N THR A 865 -29.29 -39.26 -4.52
CA THR A 865 -30.09 -39.03 -5.70
C THR A 865 -29.59 -39.98 -6.79
N GLN A 866 -30.49 -40.83 -7.29
CA GLN A 866 -30.21 -41.58 -8.51
C GLN A 866 -30.16 -40.62 -9.69
N PRO A 867 -29.39 -40.93 -10.75
CA PRO A 867 -29.48 -40.15 -11.98
C PRO A 867 -30.88 -40.40 -12.57
N GLU A 868 -31.86 -39.55 -12.22
CA GLU A 868 -33.04 -39.39 -13.06
C GLU A 868 -32.59 -38.75 -14.37
N ASP A 869 -33.32 -39.08 -15.43
CA ASP A 869 -33.04 -38.74 -16.84
C ASP A 869 -33.01 -37.22 -17.07
N THR A 870 -32.01 -36.53 -16.53
CA THR A 870 -31.54 -35.26 -17.04
C THR A 870 -30.71 -35.60 -18.25
N SER A 871 -31.39 -35.95 -19.34
CA SER A 871 -30.91 -35.49 -20.63
C SER A 871 -30.62 -34.00 -20.43
N LEU A 872 -29.34 -33.65 -20.30
CA LEU A 872 -28.91 -32.30 -20.63
C LEU A 872 -29.61 -32.03 -21.97
N PRO A 873 -30.41 -30.98 -22.11
CA PRO A 873 -30.73 -30.54 -23.44
C PRO A 873 -29.36 -30.24 -24.04
N THR A 874 -28.88 -31.14 -24.90
CA THR A 874 -28.08 -30.74 -26.03
C THR A 874 -28.99 -29.73 -26.72
N GLY A 875 -28.81 -28.45 -26.40
CA GLY A 875 -29.22 -27.39 -27.27
C GLY A 875 -28.54 -27.71 -28.58
N ASP A 876 -29.24 -28.44 -29.45
CA ASP A 876 -29.44 -28.06 -30.84
C ASP A 876 -28.75 -26.72 -31.11
N GLY A 877 -27.76 -26.75 -32.00
CA GLY A 877 -27.01 -25.59 -32.49
C GLY A 877 -27.85 -24.56 -33.23
N SER A 878 -29.04 -24.24 -32.73
CA SER A 878 -29.89 -23.11 -33.10
C SER A 878 -30.45 -22.42 -31.85
N GLN A 879 -29.56 -22.00 -30.94
CA GLN A 879 -29.93 -21.04 -29.90
C GLN A 879 -29.83 -19.62 -30.48
N ALA A 880 -30.88 -18.83 -30.31
CA ALA A 880 -31.03 -17.51 -30.93
C ALA A 880 -29.94 -16.52 -30.44
N PRO A 881 -29.53 -15.55 -31.27
CA PRO A 881 -28.69 -14.44 -30.81
C PRO A 881 -29.31 -13.79 -29.56
N GLY A 882 -28.53 -13.65 -28.48
CA GLY A 882 -28.99 -13.05 -27.21
C GLY A 882 -29.49 -14.02 -26.12
N SER A 883 -29.13 -15.31 -26.14
CA SER A 883 -29.36 -16.27 -25.03
C SER A 883 -28.15 -16.40 -24.10
N LEU A 884 -28.35 -16.45 -22.77
CA LEU A 884 -27.27 -16.46 -21.76
C LEU A 884 -26.44 -17.76 -21.85
N GLN A 885 -25.11 -17.64 -21.80
CA GLN A 885 -24.12 -18.72 -22.00
C GLN A 885 -23.06 -18.72 -20.87
N ARG A 886 -22.26 -19.79 -20.76
CA ARG A 886 -21.26 -20.02 -19.70
C ARG A 886 -19.90 -20.45 -20.25
N SER A 887 -18.79 -20.05 -19.60
CA SER A 887 -17.42 -20.42 -19.99
C SER A 887 -16.95 -21.79 -19.47
N GLY A 888 -17.65 -22.39 -18.50
CA GLY A 888 -17.28 -23.67 -17.87
C GLY A 888 -18.46 -24.53 -17.38
N SER A 889 -18.15 -25.60 -16.64
CA SER A 889 -19.14 -26.53 -16.08
C SER A 889 -19.71 -26.00 -14.77
N LEU A 890 -20.84 -25.30 -14.82
CA LEU A 890 -21.59 -24.87 -13.64
C LEU A 890 -22.59 -25.96 -13.21
N LEU A 891 -22.76 -26.13 -11.90
CA LEU A 891 -23.68 -27.11 -11.29
C LEU A 891 -25.15 -26.76 -11.61
N LEU A 892 -25.93 -27.76 -12.03
CA LEU A 892 -27.38 -27.66 -12.20
C LEU A 892 -28.08 -27.97 -10.86
N SER A 893 -29.24 -27.35 -10.61
CA SER A 893 -29.93 -27.55 -9.33
C SER A 893 -30.57 -28.94 -9.26
N THR A 894 -30.48 -29.61 -8.09
CA THR A 894 -31.19 -30.88 -7.87
C THR A 894 -32.54 -30.62 -7.19
N GLU A 895 -33.66 -30.89 -7.89
CA GLU A 895 -34.98 -30.85 -7.24
C GLU A 895 -35.14 -32.04 -6.28
N GLN A 896 -35.46 -31.74 -5.01
CA GLN A 896 -35.44 -32.69 -3.90
C GLN A 896 -36.50 -33.81 -4.02
N SER A 897 -36.06 -35.04 -3.72
CA SER A 897 -36.93 -36.11 -3.22
C SER A 897 -36.37 -36.76 -1.93
N THR A 898 -37.19 -36.65 -0.86
CA THR A 898 -37.34 -37.47 0.37
C THR A 898 -36.16 -37.81 1.31
N GLU A 899 -36.47 -37.74 2.63
CA GLU A 899 -35.73 -38.08 3.86
C GLU A 899 -34.20 -38.33 3.78
N ALA A 900 -33.44 -37.55 4.56
CA ALA A 900 -31.98 -37.69 4.68
C ALA A 900 -31.58 -39.11 5.08
N ILE A 901 -30.56 -39.65 4.40
CA ILE A 901 -29.94 -40.95 4.71
C ILE A 901 -29.29 -40.90 6.08
N GLU A 902 -28.56 -39.83 6.34
CA GLU A 902 -27.82 -39.61 7.58
C GLU A 902 -27.75 -38.12 7.89
N THR A 903 -27.75 -37.77 9.16
CA THR A 903 -27.57 -36.38 9.62
C THR A 903 -26.55 -36.35 10.74
N THR A 904 -25.63 -35.41 10.69
CA THR A 904 -24.65 -35.17 11.75
C THR A 904 -24.55 -33.69 12.06
N THR A 905 -23.77 -33.32 13.08
CA THR A 905 -23.48 -31.92 13.41
C THR A 905 -22.00 -31.72 13.56
N THR A 906 -21.48 -30.59 13.08
CA THR A 906 -20.05 -30.29 13.15
C THR A 906 -19.53 -30.16 14.58
N GLY A 907 -18.31 -30.66 14.81
CA GLY A 907 -17.58 -30.54 16.06
C GLY A 907 -17.05 -29.11 16.35
N PRO A 908 -16.39 -28.88 17.50
CA PRO A 908 -15.74 -27.60 17.83
C PRO A 908 -14.67 -27.15 16.82
N ASP A 909 -14.15 -28.10 16.06
CA ASP A 909 -13.16 -27.99 14.99
C ASP A 909 -13.80 -27.90 13.60
N GLY A 910 -15.12 -27.69 13.50
CA GLY A 910 -15.83 -27.53 12.23
C GLY A 910 -15.96 -28.80 11.39
N GLN A 911 -15.36 -29.91 11.83
CA GLN A 911 -15.31 -31.16 11.07
C GLN A 911 -16.66 -31.88 11.10
N TYR A 912 -17.02 -32.49 9.97
CA TYR A 912 -18.12 -33.44 9.86
C TYR A 912 -17.69 -34.70 9.11
N HIS A 913 -18.48 -35.76 9.26
CA HIS A 913 -18.18 -37.05 8.66
C HIS A 913 -19.45 -37.89 8.49
N PHE A 914 -19.54 -38.59 7.36
CA PHE A 914 -20.57 -39.57 7.01
C PHE A 914 -19.92 -40.84 6.49
N THR A 915 -20.52 -42.00 6.81
CA THR A 915 -20.11 -43.28 6.26
C THR A 915 -21.23 -43.82 5.38
N ALA A 916 -21.01 -43.84 4.07
CA ALA A 916 -21.99 -44.29 3.08
C ALA A 916 -21.48 -45.50 2.29
N GLN A 917 -22.36 -46.34 1.77
CA GLN A 917 -21.95 -47.42 0.86
C GLN A 917 -21.61 -46.85 -0.52
N SER A 918 -20.50 -47.29 -1.12
CA SER A 918 -20.22 -46.97 -2.53
C SER A 918 -21.28 -47.64 -3.42
N LYS A 919 -21.85 -46.90 -4.36
CA LYS A 919 -22.87 -47.38 -5.30
C LYS A 919 -22.39 -47.19 -6.74
N GLU A 920 -22.71 -48.13 -7.63
CA GLU A 920 -22.24 -48.06 -9.02
C GLU A 920 -22.62 -46.76 -9.76
N GLU A 921 -23.76 -46.14 -9.41
CA GLU A 921 -24.23 -44.89 -10.01
C GLU A 921 -24.99 -43.99 -8.99
N GLY A 922 -24.95 -42.67 -9.21
CA GLY A 922 -25.67 -41.65 -8.45
C GLY A 922 -24.75 -40.67 -7.70
N VAL A 923 -25.36 -39.70 -7.02
CA VAL A 923 -24.63 -38.68 -6.23
C VAL A 923 -25.15 -38.63 -4.80
N TYR A 924 -24.23 -38.45 -3.86
CA TYR A 924 -24.53 -38.08 -2.49
C TYR A 924 -24.59 -36.55 -2.40
N VAL A 925 -25.69 -36.01 -1.90
CA VAL A 925 -25.90 -34.56 -1.72
C VAL A 925 -25.80 -34.21 -0.24
N ILE A 926 -24.96 -33.25 0.10
CA ILE A 926 -24.62 -32.88 1.48
C ILE A 926 -25.13 -31.46 1.73
N HIS A 927 -26.06 -31.30 2.68
CA HIS A 927 -26.63 -30.01 3.07
C HIS A 927 -26.04 -29.54 4.39
N ALA A 928 -25.54 -28.31 4.42
CA ALA A 928 -25.07 -27.62 5.62
C ALA A 928 -26.07 -26.52 6.00
N ILE A 929 -26.67 -26.62 7.19
CA ILE A 929 -27.68 -25.67 7.68
C ILE A 929 -27.31 -25.22 9.09
N LYS A 930 -27.26 -23.89 9.31
CA LYS A 930 -27.07 -23.29 10.63
C LYS A 930 -27.92 -22.03 10.74
N ASP A 931 -28.61 -21.87 11.86
CA ASP A 931 -29.39 -20.66 12.14
C ASP A 931 -28.50 -19.41 12.07
N GLY A 932 -28.96 -18.39 11.35
CA GLY A 932 -28.20 -17.16 11.11
C GLY A 932 -27.21 -17.22 9.94
N TYR A 933 -27.18 -18.31 9.18
CA TYR A 933 -26.35 -18.47 7.98
C TYR A 933 -27.21 -18.90 6.78
N TYR A 934 -26.75 -18.59 5.57
CA TYR A 934 -27.35 -19.11 4.35
C TYR A 934 -27.06 -20.62 4.24
N PRO A 935 -28.07 -21.45 3.90
CA PRO A 935 -27.87 -22.88 3.71
C PRO A 935 -27.01 -23.15 2.47
N VAL A 936 -26.12 -24.15 2.55
CA VAL A 936 -25.19 -24.52 1.47
C VAL A 936 -25.31 -26.00 1.15
N GLU A 937 -25.11 -26.39 -0.11
CA GLU A 937 -25.17 -27.75 -0.63
C GLU A 937 -23.89 -28.11 -1.41
N ARG A 938 -23.44 -29.37 -1.29
CA ARG A 938 -22.35 -29.98 -2.07
C ARG A 938 -22.73 -31.37 -2.55
N GLN A 939 -22.07 -31.88 -3.58
CA GLN A 939 -22.31 -33.21 -4.14
C GLN A 939 -21.01 -34.02 -4.19
N ALA A 940 -21.09 -35.28 -3.79
CA ALA A 940 -20.02 -36.26 -3.91
C ALA A 940 -20.48 -37.43 -4.79
N ASP A 941 -19.60 -37.93 -5.66
CA ASP A 941 -19.90 -39.08 -6.52
C ASP A 941 -20.06 -40.35 -5.67
N ALA A 942 -21.21 -41.01 -5.78
CA ALA A 942 -21.52 -42.18 -4.97
C ALA A 942 -20.70 -43.42 -5.36
N SER A 943 -20.04 -43.42 -6.52
CA SER A 943 -19.22 -44.54 -7.03
C SER A 943 -17.80 -44.58 -6.46
N LEU A 944 -17.39 -43.52 -5.77
CA LEU A 944 -16.08 -43.47 -5.12
C LEU A 944 -16.01 -44.46 -3.94
N THR A 945 -14.79 -44.91 -3.64
CA THR A 945 -14.47 -45.77 -2.50
C THR A 945 -13.28 -45.19 -1.74
N GLY A 946 -13.29 -45.24 -0.40
CA GLY A 946 -12.24 -44.60 0.42
C GLY A 946 -12.69 -43.27 1.01
N GLU A 947 -11.76 -42.38 1.34
CA GLU A 947 -12.05 -41.06 1.93
C GLU A 947 -12.21 -39.98 0.86
N VAL A 948 -13.30 -39.22 0.94
CA VAL A 948 -13.60 -38.04 0.11
C VAL A 948 -13.79 -36.85 1.05
N SER A 949 -13.14 -35.72 0.72
CA SER A 949 -13.19 -34.49 1.51
C SER A 949 -14.01 -33.43 0.78
N GLU A 950 -15.06 -32.91 1.42
CA GLU A 950 -15.94 -31.86 0.91
C GLU A 950 -16.06 -30.74 1.94
N ASP A 951 -15.37 -29.62 1.70
CA ASP A 951 -15.34 -28.48 2.62
C ASP A 951 -16.45 -27.45 2.33
N PHE A 952 -16.94 -26.79 3.38
CA PHE A 952 -18.02 -25.82 3.33
C PHE A 952 -17.59 -24.47 3.89
N THR A 953 -18.02 -23.39 3.24
CA THR A 953 -17.95 -22.03 3.79
C THR A 953 -19.36 -21.48 3.94
N LEU A 954 -19.80 -21.20 5.18
CA LEU A 954 -21.12 -20.61 5.42
C LEU A 954 -21.02 -19.09 5.54
N ILE A 955 -21.91 -18.40 4.82
CA ILE A 955 -22.05 -16.96 4.85
C ILE A 955 -23.18 -16.61 5.83
N ALA A 956 -22.90 -15.76 6.82
CA ALA A 956 -23.92 -15.29 7.75
C ALA A 956 -25.01 -14.49 7.01
N TRP A 957 -26.24 -14.50 7.52
CA TRP A 957 -27.28 -13.58 7.06
C TRP A 957 -26.76 -12.15 7.16
N VAL A 958 -27.15 -11.30 6.21
CA VAL A 958 -26.80 -9.89 6.25
C VAL A 958 -27.45 -9.28 7.49
N GLY A 959 -26.66 -9.08 8.57
CA GLY A 959 -27.15 -8.54 9.84
C GLY A 959 -26.49 -9.07 11.12
N SER A 960 -25.18 -8.96 11.25
CA SER A 960 -24.50 -8.56 12.51
C SER A 960 -23.06 -8.11 12.20
N ASP A 961 -22.78 -6.83 12.43
CA ASP A 961 -21.46 -6.20 12.58
C ASP A 961 -20.66 -5.66 11.36
N GLU A 962 -21.05 -5.80 10.08
CA GLU A 962 -20.15 -5.42 8.95
C GLU A 962 -20.65 -4.45 7.85
N ASN A 963 -21.87 -3.88 7.91
CA ASN A 963 -22.30 -2.82 6.95
C ASN A 963 -22.13 -3.19 5.44
N LEU A 964 -22.08 -4.48 5.10
CA LEU A 964 -21.81 -5.01 3.77
C LEU A 964 -22.97 -5.90 3.29
N LEU A 965 -23.62 -5.52 2.20
CA LEU A 965 -24.64 -6.29 1.50
C LEU A 965 -23.96 -7.17 0.44
N ARG A 966 -23.89 -8.49 0.67
CA ARG A 966 -23.36 -9.45 -0.31
C ARG A 966 -24.02 -10.83 -0.19
N LYS A 967 -23.96 -11.60 -1.27
CA LYS A 967 -24.52 -12.96 -1.37
C LYS A 967 -23.55 -14.01 -1.91
N HIS A 968 -22.29 -13.62 -2.18
CA HIS A 968 -21.31 -14.45 -2.86
C HIS A 968 -20.03 -14.71 -2.05
N GLY A 969 -19.31 -15.78 -2.43
CA GLY A 969 -17.97 -16.15 -1.97
C GLY A 969 -16.84 -15.61 -2.87
N THR A 970 -15.78 -16.39 -3.06
CA THR A 970 -14.65 -16.07 -3.95
C THR A 970 -14.98 -16.34 -5.43
N VAL A 971 -14.26 -15.67 -6.33
CA VAL A 971 -14.43 -15.80 -7.78
C VAL A 971 -14.06 -17.21 -8.24
N PHE A 972 -14.89 -17.80 -9.10
CA PHE A 972 -14.65 -19.14 -9.66
C PHE A 972 -14.74 -19.21 -11.19
N ASP A 973 -15.83 -18.73 -11.78
CA ASP A 973 -16.09 -18.83 -13.24
C ASP A 973 -16.81 -17.55 -13.74
N ALA A 974 -17.12 -17.49 -15.05
CA ALA A 974 -17.80 -16.35 -15.66
C ALA A 974 -18.96 -16.75 -16.61
N VAL A 975 -19.93 -15.85 -16.76
CA VAL A 975 -21.13 -16.02 -17.59
C VAL A 975 -21.40 -14.80 -18.45
N GLY A 976 -22.10 -14.99 -19.58
CA GLY A 976 -22.49 -13.91 -20.47
C GLY A 976 -23.14 -14.35 -21.77
N TYR A 977 -23.43 -13.41 -22.67
CA TYR A 977 -24.00 -13.71 -23.98
C TYR A 977 -22.81 -13.94 -24.93
N GLY A 978 -22.55 -15.19 -25.33
CA GLY A 978 -21.29 -15.64 -25.95
C GLY A 978 -20.90 -15.07 -27.33
N THR A 979 -21.40 -13.88 -27.70
CA THR A 979 -20.85 -13.05 -28.77
C THR A 979 -20.22 -11.79 -28.16
N PRO A 980 -18.88 -11.65 -28.17
CA PRO A 980 -18.20 -10.42 -27.78
C PRO A 980 -18.75 -9.22 -28.56
N GLY A 981 -19.05 -8.11 -27.88
CA GLY A 981 -19.69 -6.95 -28.51
C GLY A 981 -21.02 -6.53 -27.87
N GLU A 982 -21.82 -7.45 -27.33
CA GLU A 982 -23.15 -7.08 -26.82
C GLU A 982 -23.10 -6.46 -25.41
N THR A 983 -24.10 -5.63 -25.08
CA THR A 983 -24.25 -5.10 -23.71
C THR A 983 -24.94 -6.11 -22.82
N ILE A 984 -24.32 -6.44 -21.70
CA ILE A 984 -24.85 -7.35 -20.68
C ILE A 984 -24.89 -6.67 -19.31
N TYR A 985 -26.00 -6.86 -18.60
CA TYR A 985 -26.25 -6.38 -17.24
C TYR A 985 -26.25 -7.56 -16.29
N GLY A 986 -25.61 -7.43 -15.13
CA GLY A 986 -25.63 -8.39 -14.02
C GLY A 986 -25.95 -7.69 -12.70
N ALA A 987 -26.82 -8.27 -11.86
CA ALA A 987 -27.16 -7.71 -10.54
C ALA A 987 -27.40 -8.77 -9.46
N VAL A 988 -27.21 -8.39 -8.20
CA VAL A 988 -27.65 -9.12 -7.00
C VAL A 988 -28.78 -8.34 -6.35
N GLY A 989 -29.78 -9.04 -5.82
CA GLY A 989 -30.95 -8.45 -5.16
C GLY A 989 -31.05 -8.76 -3.67
N PHE A 990 -31.73 -7.87 -2.95
CA PHE A 990 -32.02 -7.96 -1.53
C PHE A 990 -33.49 -7.61 -1.29
N SER A 991 -34.17 -8.49 -0.56
CA SER A 991 -35.58 -8.34 -0.19
C SER A 991 -35.79 -7.22 0.83
N PRO A 992 -37.02 -6.70 0.98
CA PRO A 992 -37.37 -5.76 2.03
C PRO A 992 -37.01 -6.27 3.44
N GLU A 993 -37.16 -7.56 3.69
CA GLU A 993 -36.81 -8.19 4.97
C GLU A 993 -35.30 -8.20 5.19
N GLU A 994 -34.51 -8.49 4.16
CA GLU A 994 -33.03 -8.46 4.23
C GLU A 994 -32.45 -7.04 4.37
N THR A 995 -33.21 -6.02 3.93
CA THR A 995 -32.80 -4.61 4.00
C THR A 995 -33.44 -3.84 5.15
N GLU A 996 -34.28 -4.47 5.98
CA GLU A 996 -35.01 -3.81 7.08
C GLU A 996 -34.06 -3.12 8.07
N ALA A 997 -32.94 -3.76 8.41
CA ALA A 997 -31.93 -3.20 9.31
C ALA A 997 -31.17 -1.99 8.73
N TYR A 998 -31.22 -1.81 7.41
CA TYR A 998 -30.52 -0.76 6.67
C TYR A 998 -31.47 0.30 6.12
N GLU A 999 -32.73 0.33 6.58
CA GLU A 999 -33.68 1.37 6.21
C GLU A 999 -33.13 2.76 6.58
N GLY A 1000 -32.93 3.60 5.57
CA GLY A 1000 -32.37 4.94 5.71
C GLY A 1000 -30.84 5.03 5.62
N TYR A 1001 -30.13 3.91 5.42
CA TYR A 1001 -28.69 3.89 5.17
C TYR A 1001 -28.39 4.33 3.74
N CYS A 1002 -27.22 4.93 3.52
CA CYS A 1002 -26.70 5.28 2.21
C CYS A 1002 -25.82 4.15 1.66
N ILE A 1003 -25.96 3.83 0.37
CA ILE A 1003 -25.02 2.97 -0.36
C ILE A 1003 -23.77 3.79 -0.66
N THR A 1004 -22.62 3.42 -0.09
CA THR A 1004 -21.35 4.15 -0.22
C THR A 1004 -20.41 3.56 -1.24
N SER A 1005 -20.50 2.27 -1.54
CA SER A 1005 -19.75 1.68 -2.65
C SER A 1005 -20.42 0.45 -3.23
N VAL A 1006 -20.12 0.15 -4.49
CA VAL A 1006 -20.49 -1.10 -5.15
C VAL A 1006 -19.24 -1.78 -5.69
N SER A 1007 -19.08 -3.06 -5.41
CA SER A 1007 -17.95 -3.86 -5.89
C SER A 1007 -18.45 -5.00 -6.79
N PHE A 1008 -17.75 -5.27 -7.88
CA PHE A 1008 -18.11 -6.31 -8.84
C PHE A 1008 -16.91 -6.83 -9.65
N PHE A 1009 -16.99 -8.06 -10.18
CA PHE A 1009 -15.92 -8.65 -11.00
C PHE A 1009 -16.19 -8.51 -12.50
N VAL A 1010 -15.21 -8.09 -13.30
CA VAL A 1010 -15.37 -7.99 -14.77
C VAL A 1010 -14.40 -8.93 -15.48
N GLY A 1011 -14.93 -9.88 -16.25
CA GLY A 1011 -14.15 -10.76 -17.12
C GLY A 1011 -13.74 -10.11 -18.44
N GLY A 1012 -12.71 -10.65 -19.10
CA GLY A 1012 -12.16 -10.15 -20.36
C GLY A 1012 -10.85 -9.38 -20.18
N SER A 1013 -10.42 -8.65 -21.22
CA SER A 1013 -9.24 -7.78 -21.14
C SER A 1013 -9.53 -6.33 -21.55
N ARG A 1014 -10.67 -6.10 -22.22
CA ARG A 1014 -11.20 -4.76 -22.54
C ARG A 1014 -12.70 -4.78 -22.79
N ALA A 1015 -13.32 -3.62 -22.63
CA ALA A 1015 -14.67 -3.32 -23.07
C ALA A 1015 -14.71 -1.87 -23.56
N GLU A 1016 -15.67 -1.52 -24.41
CA GLU A 1016 -15.90 -0.11 -24.77
C GLU A 1016 -16.36 0.68 -23.55
N GLU A 1017 -17.23 0.08 -22.74
CA GLU A 1017 -17.83 0.75 -21.58
C GLU A 1017 -18.18 -0.29 -20.50
N VAL A 1018 -17.87 0.05 -19.25
CA VAL A 1018 -18.32 -0.68 -18.06
C VAL A 1018 -19.03 0.33 -17.19
N GLY A 1019 -20.22 0.00 -16.69
CA GLY A 1019 -20.96 0.89 -15.80
C GLY A 1019 -21.61 0.16 -14.64
N VAL A 1020 -22.00 0.91 -13.62
CA VAL A 1020 -22.62 0.41 -12.38
C VAL A 1020 -24.04 0.97 -12.26
N PHE A 1021 -24.97 0.24 -11.64
CA PHE A 1021 -26.35 0.68 -11.45
C PHE A 1021 -26.99 0.17 -10.16
N ILE A 1022 -28.02 0.89 -9.69
CA ILE A 1022 -28.86 0.53 -8.54
C ILE A 1022 -30.34 0.65 -8.90
N LEU A 1023 -31.12 -0.40 -8.63
CA LEU A 1023 -32.57 -0.44 -8.80
C LEU A 1023 -33.30 -0.54 -7.46
N LEU A 1024 -34.43 0.16 -7.34
CA LEU A 1024 -35.37 0.02 -6.23
C LEU A 1024 -36.74 -0.36 -6.80
N ASP A 1025 -37.31 -1.49 -6.39
CA ASP A 1025 -38.53 -2.08 -7.00
C ASP A 1025 -38.46 -2.16 -8.54
N ASN A 1026 -37.27 -2.47 -9.09
CA ASN A 1026 -36.95 -2.46 -10.53
C ASN A 1026 -36.92 -1.09 -11.21
N GLU A 1027 -37.03 0.02 -10.47
CA GLU A 1027 -36.81 1.37 -11.00
C GLU A 1027 -35.34 1.77 -10.84
N CYS A 1028 -34.71 2.23 -11.92
CA CYS A 1028 -33.31 2.67 -11.90
C CYS A 1028 -33.16 3.99 -11.18
N MET A 1029 -32.47 3.96 -10.04
CA MET A 1029 -32.22 5.12 -9.19
C MET A 1029 -30.86 5.76 -9.47
N PHE A 1030 -29.91 4.97 -9.94
CA PHE A 1030 -28.55 5.40 -10.24
C PHE A 1030 -27.95 4.52 -11.32
N MET A 1031 -27.23 5.14 -12.26
CA MET A 1031 -26.42 4.45 -13.26
C MET A 1031 -25.30 5.39 -13.71
N ASP A 1032 -24.06 4.92 -13.72
CA ASP A 1032 -22.91 5.70 -14.16
C ASP A 1032 -21.84 4.81 -14.81
N ILE A 1033 -20.93 5.42 -15.58
CA ILE A 1033 -19.82 4.75 -16.26
C ILE A 1033 -18.61 4.71 -15.31
N VAL A 1034 -17.97 3.54 -15.21
CA VAL A 1034 -16.80 3.33 -14.37
C VAL A 1034 -15.54 3.72 -15.13
N ASN A 1035 -14.80 4.69 -14.60
CA ASN A 1035 -13.52 5.12 -15.16
C ASN A 1035 -12.41 4.12 -14.80
N ASN A 1036 -11.71 3.59 -15.81
CA ASN A 1036 -10.64 2.57 -15.66
C ASN A 1036 -11.07 1.27 -14.95
N PRO A 1037 -12.04 0.51 -15.48
CA PRO A 1037 -12.46 -0.75 -14.88
C PRO A 1037 -11.30 -1.77 -14.87
N SER A 1038 -11.18 -2.52 -13.77
CA SER A 1038 -10.18 -3.59 -13.65
C SER A 1038 -10.75 -4.88 -14.22
N PHE A 1039 -10.07 -5.44 -15.22
CA PHE A 1039 -10.44 -6.71 -15.84
C PHE A 1039 -9.69 -7.87 -15.18
N GLY A 1040 -10.39 -8.96 -14.89
CA GLY A 1040 -9.85 -10.12 -14.19
C GLY A 1040 -9.68 -9.95 -12.68
N ASN A 1041 -10.12 -8.82 -12.12
CA ASN A 1041 -10.12 -8.52 -10.69
C ASN A 1041 -11.46 -7.88 -10.26
N VAL A 1042 -11.70 -7.76 -8.95
CA VAL A 1042 -12.84 -7.04 -8.40
C VAL A 1042 -12.62 -5.53 -8.55
N THR A 1043 -13.52 -4.86 -9.23
CA THR A 1043 -13.60 -3.40 -9.34
C THR A 1043 -14.52 -2.87 -8.23
N GLN A 1044 -14.08 -1.86 -7.49
CA GLN A 1044 -14.89 -1.15 -6.49
C GLN A 1044 -15.15 0.29 -6.97
N VAL A 1045 -16.40 0.73 -6.87
CA VAL A 1045 -16.86 2.06 -7.25
C VAL A 1045 -17.38 2.78 -6.01
N ASP A 1046 -16.79 3.93 -5.68
CA ASP A 1046 -17.23 4.81 -4.60
C ASP A 1046 -18.48 5.58 -5.05
N LEU A 1047 -19.58 5.40 -4.33
CA LEU A 1047 -20.87 6.04 -4.55
C LEU A 1047 -21.25 7.04 -3.45
N THR A 1048 -20.36 7.31 -2.50
CA THR A 1048 -20.62 8.16 -1.32
C THR A 1048 -21.19 9.53 -1.70
N ALA A 1049 -20.75 10.08 -2.84
CA ALA A 1049 -21.22 11.38 -3.37
C ALA A 1049 -22.68 11.38 -3.87
N HIS A 1050 -23.25 10.23 -4.20
CA HIS A 1050 -24.58 10.13 -4.81
C HIS A 1050 -25.71 10.01 -3.78
N GLY A 1051 -25.41 9.73 -2.51
CA GLY A 1051 -26.39 9.78 -1.41
C GLY A 1051 -27.59 8.83 -1.57
N ILE A 1052 -27.38 7.69 -2.22
CA ILE A 1052 -28.45 6.74 -2.58
C ILE A 1052 -28.90 6.01 -1.32
N THR A 1053 -30.13 6.29 -0.88
CA THR A 1053 -30.66 5.76 0.37
C THR A 1053 -31.53 4.53 0.15
N ILE A 1054 -31.43 3.56 1.06
CA ILE A 1054 -32.28 2.35 1.08
C ILE A 1054 -33.62 2.71 1.71
N PRO A 1055 -34.74 2.68 0.96
CA PRO A 1055 -36.04 3.06 1.49
C PRO A 1055 -36.75 1.87 2.14
N LYS A 1056 -37.66 2.19 3.06
CA LYS A 1056 -38.52 1.21 3.74
C LYS A 1056 -39.30 0.36 2.75
N GLY A 1057 -39.24 -0.96 2.93
CA GLY A 1057 -40.21 -1.87 2.31
C GLY A 1057 -40.05 -2.05 0.81
N LYS A 1058 -38.92 -1.64 0.22
CA LYS A 1058 -38.63 -1.81 -1.21
C LYS A 1058 -37.58 -2.88 -1.44
N GLU A 1059 -37.69 -3.54 -2.59
CA GLU A 1059 -36.66 -4.44 -3.10
C GLU A 1059 -35.45 -3.62 -3.59
N LEU A 1060 -34.23 -4.00 -3.21
CA LEU A 1060 -32.98 -3.38 -3.67
C LEU A 1060 -32.25 -4.33 -4.63
N LYS A 1061 -31.81 -3.84 -5.80
CA LYS A 1061 -30.86 -4.55 -6.67
C LYS A 1061 -29.65 -3.67 -6.95
N VAL A 1062 -28.47 -4.26 -6.87
CA VAL A 1062 -27.19 -3.61 -7.15
C VAL A 1062 -26.48 -4.40 -8.23
N GLY A 1063 -25.96 -3.73 -9.26
CA GLY A 1063 -25.39 -4.40 -10.41
C GLY A 1063 -24.46 -3.55 -11.25
N TYR A 1064 -23.95 -4.15 -12.32
CA TYR A 1064 -23.06 -3.53 -13.30
C TYR A 1064 -23.38 -4.05 -14.70
N TYR A 1065 -22.91 -3.33 -15.71
CA TYR A 1065 -23.01 -3.74 -17.10
C TYR A 1065 -21.68 -3.58 -17.82
N VAL A 1066 -21.53 -4.37 -18.88
CA VAL A 1066 -20.37 -4.35 -19.75
C VAL A 1066 -20.86 -4.28 -21.18
N LYS A 1067 -20.35 -3.31 -21.94
CA LYS A 1067 -20.72 -3.05 -23.33
C LYS A 1067 -19.50 -3.20 -24.23
N ASP A 1068 -19.71 -3.91 -25.33
CA ASP A 1068 -18.69 -4.20 -26.34
C ASP A 1068 -17.40 -4.81 -25.75
N SER A 1069 -17.58 -5.78 -24.85
CA SER A 1069 -16.47 -6.56 -24.29
C SER A 1069 -15.81 -7.43 -25.36
N ASP A 1070 -14.49 -7.61 -25.22
CA ASP A 1070 -13.75 -8.63 -25.96
C ASP A 1070 -13.99 -10.06 -25.43
N SER A 1071 -14.68 -10.20 -24.30
CA SER A 1071 -15.15 -11.45 -23.73
C SER A 1071 -16.65 -11.64 -23.93
N GLY A 1072 -17.06 -12.86 -24.28
CA GLY A 1072 -18.48 -13.25 -24.30
C GLY A 1072 -19.05 -13.58 -22.91
N TYR A 1073 -18.21 -13.62 -21.87
CA TYR A 1073 -18.57 -13.99 -20.50
C TYR A 1073 -18.00 -12.97 -19.51
N PRO A 1074 -18.50 -11.72 -19.48
CA PRO A 1074 -17.90 -10.70 -18.65
C PRO A 1074 -18.42 -10.68 -17.20
N LEU A 1075 -19.46 -11.48 -16.85
CA LEU A 1075 -20.01 -11.49 -15.50
C LEU A 1075 -19.38 -12.59 -14.62
N GLY A 1076 -18.82 -12.25 -13.46
CA GLY A 1076 -18.21 -13.23 -12.55
C GLY A 1076 -19.19 -13.92 -11.61
N VAL A 1077 -18.98 -15.22 -11.35
CA VAL A 1077 -19.79 -16.03 -10.42
C VAL A 1077 -18.93 -16.82 -9.42
N ASP A 1078 -19.53 -17.22 -8.29
CA ASP A 1078 -18.89 -18.06 -7.27
C ASP A 1078 -19.20 -19.58 -7.41
N GLN A 1079 -18.59 -20.39 -6.55
CA GLN A 1079 -18.87 -21.84 -6.39
C GLN A 1079 -19.98 -22.16 -5.38
N GLY A 1080 -20.62 -21.14 -4.81
CA GLY A 1080 -21.64 -21.33 -3.78
C GLY A 1080 -22.99 -21.62 -4.43
N PRO A 1081 -23.86 -22.45 -3.84
CA PRO A 1081 -25.21 -22.61 -4.35
C PRO A 1081 -25.90 -21.25 -4.39
N MET A 1082 -26.75 -21.04 -5.41
CA MET A 1082 -27.41 -19.77 -5.59
C MET A 1082 -28.40 -19.55 -4.45
N VAL A 1083 -28.19 -18.48 -3.69
CA VAL A 1083 -29.12 -18.03 -2.65
C VAL A 1083 -30.28 -17.24 -3.26
N PRO A 1084 -31.42 -17.10 -2.57
CA PRO A 1084 -32.52 -16.27 -3.08
C PRO A 1084 -32.05 -14.88 -3.48
N MET A 1085 -32.43 -14.43 -4.68
CA MET A 1085 -32.00 -13.15 -5.26
C MET A 1085 -30.47 -13.00 -5.48
N GLY A 1086 -29.70 -14.09 -5.49
CA GLY A 1086 -28.25 -14.11 -5.65
C GLY A 1086 -27.72 -13.79 -7.05
N GLY A 1087 -28.57 -13.58 -8.05
CA GLY A 1087 -28.16 -13.29 -9.43
C GLY A 1087 -29.30 -12.98 -10.39
N TYR A 1088 -29.13 -11.90 -11.16
CA TYR A 1088 -30.00 -11.43 -12.25
C TYR A 1088 -29.13 -11.01 -13.45
N ALA A 1089 -29.60 -11.25 -14.69
CA ALA A 1089 -28.89 -10.95 -15.94
C ALA A 1089 -29.90 -10.46 -16.94
N GLY A 1090 -29.41 -9.62 -17.84
CA GLY A 1090 -30.06 -9.48 -19.12
C GLY A 1090 -29.36 -8.52 -20.05
N SER A 1091 -30.01 -8.19 -21.15
CA SER A 1091 -29.49 -7.24 -22.15
C SER A 1091 -29.91 -5.79 -21.88
N ASN A 1092 -30.73 -5.55 -20.84
CA ASN A 1092 -31.14 -4.23 -20.37
C ASN A 1092 -31.68 -4.27 -18.94
N LEU A 1093 -31.76 -3.12 -18.26
CA LEU A 1093 -32.25 -3.05 -16.88
C LEU A 1093 -33.67 -3.62 -16.68
N SER A 1094 -34.59 -3.40 -17.63
CA SER A 1094 -35.96 -3.91 -17.52
C SER A 1094 -36.09 -5.43 -17.65
N SER A 1095 -35.02 -6.12 -18.02
CA SER A 1095 -35.00 -7.59 -18.09
C SER A 1095 -34.63 -8.27 -16.77
N LEU A 1096 -34.19 -7.51 -15.76
CA LEU A 1096 -33.76 -8.02 -14.44
C LEU A 1096 -34.95 -8.34 -13.51
N THR A 1097 -35.89 -9.17 -13.96
CA THR A 1097 -37.20 -9.37 -13.31
C THR A 1097 -37.39 -10.73 -12.62
N SER A 1098 -36.63 -11.75 -13.00
CA SER A 1098 -36.66 -13.10 -12.42
C SER A 1098 -35.25 -13.54 -12.06
N ASP A 1099 -35.07 -14.22 -10.93
CA ASP A 1099 -33.76 -14.74 -10.54
C ASP A 1099 -33.25 -15.81 -11.52
N TRP A 1100 -31.93 -15.95 -11.60
CA TRP A 1100 -31.28 -16.91 -12.50
C TRP A 1100 -31.63 -18.37 -12.25
N LYS A 1101 -31.82 -18.76 -10.99
CA LYS A 1101 -32.16 -20.15 -10.65
C LYS A 1101 -33.48 -20.56 -11.29
N ILE A 1102 -34.51 -19.71 -11.17
CA ILE A 1102 -35.83 -19.94 -11.75
C ILE A 1102 -35.81 -19.84 -13.29
N ALA A 1103 -34.97 -18.98 -13.86
CA ALA A 1103 -34.93 -18.72 -15.30
C ALA A 1103 -34.04 -19.69 -16.10
N HIS A 1104 -32.94 -20.17 -15.51
CA HIS A 1104 -31.84 -20.83 -16.22
C HIS A 1104 -31.24 -22.05 -15.49
N ASP A 1105 -31.78 -22.46 -14.34
CA ASP A 1105 -31.36 -23.65 -13.59
C ASP A 1105 -29.85 -23.64 -13.20
N LEU A 1106 -29.35 -22.48 -12.76
CA LEU A 1106 -27.97 -22.28 -12.32
C LEU A 1106 -27.90 -22.19 -10.79
N ASP A 1107 -26.85 -22.77 -10.22
CA ASP A 1107 -26.60 -22.78 -8.78
C ASP A 1107 -25.29 -22.06 -8.40
N CYS A 1108 -25.18 -20.80 -8.80
CA CYS A 1108 -24.06 -19.89 -8.49
C CYS A 1108 -24.56 -18.44 -8.23
N ASN A 1109 -23.85 -17.68 -7.39
CA ASN A 1109 -24.17 -16.27 -7.13
C ASN A 1109 -23.28 -15.33 -7.94
N LEU A 1110 -23.83 -14.18 -8.32
CA LEU A 1110 -23.04 -13.11 -8.95
C LEU A 1110 -22.07 -12.47 -7.96
N ILE A 1111 -20.85 -12.20 -8.42
CA ILE A 1111 -19.84 -11.45 -7.67
C ILE A 1111 -20.20 -9.95 -7.72
N VAL A 1112 -21.20 -9.56 -6.93
CA VAL A 1112 -21.60 -8.17 -6.69
C VAL A 1112 -21.91 -7.94 -5.21
N SER A 1113 -21.36 -6.87 -4.65
CA SER A 1113 -21.62 -6.44 -3.26
C SER A 1113 -21.79 -4.93 -3.15
N ALA A 1114 -22.49 -4.48 -2.11
CA ALA A 1114 -22.62 -3.07 -1.79
C ALA A 1114 -22.27 -2.79 -0.32
N THR A 1115 -21.50 -1.73 -0.08
CA THR A 1115 -21.27 -1.23 1.28
C THR A 1115 -22.31 -0.17 1.59
N VAL A 1116 -22.90 -0.26 2.78
CA VAL A 1116 -23.91 0.69 3.26
C VAL A 1116 -23.44 1.31 4.56
N THR A 1117 -23.65 2.60 4.72
CA THR A 1117 -23.40 3.29 5.99
C THR A 1117 -24.67 3.96 6.44
N GLU A 1118 -24.80 4.20 7.75
CA GLU A 1118 -25.80 5.15 8.21
C GLU A 1118 -25.63 6.43 7.39
N LYS A 1119 -26.75 7.00 6.96
CA LYS A 1119 -26.71 8.26 6.23
C LYS A 1119 -25.95 9.25 7.08
N ASP A 1120 -24.84 9.73 6.54
CA ASP A 1120 -24.03 10.75 7.16
C ASP A 1120 -24.91 12.00 7.26
N ASN A 1121 -25.51 12.17 8.43
CA ASN A 1121 -26.29 13.34 8.77
C ASN A 1121 -25.28 14.42 9.11
N GLU A 1122 -24.59 14.98 8.10
CA GLU A 1122 -23.93 16.28 8.26
C GLU A 1122 -25.01 17.34 8.46
N LEU A 1123 -25.42 17.42 9.72
CA LEU A 1123 -26.24 18.44 10.33
C LEU A 1123 -25.46 19.76 10.29
N PHE A 1124 -25.60 20.52 9.21
CA PHE A 1124 -25.19 21.93 9.23
C PHE A 1124 -26.11 22.70 10.18
N SER A 1125 -25.64 22.87 11.41
CA SER A 1125 -26.20 23.71 12.48
C SER A 1125 -27.71 23.57 12.72
N LEU A 1126 -28.06 22.87 13.81
CA LEU A 1126 -29.38 22.85 14.47
C LEU A 1126 -30.45 21.85 14.00
N GLY A 1127 -30.24 20.87 13.12
CA GLY A 1127 -31.17 19.72 13.06
C GLY A 1127 -32.02 19.50 11.81
N TYR A 1128 -32.02 20.40 10.82
CA TYR A 1128 -33.22 20.52 9.95
C TYR A 1128 -33.02 20.46 8.44
N TYR A 1129 -31.79 20.34 7.91
CA TYR A 1129 -31.55 20.54 6.47
C TYR A 1129 -30.67 19.46 5.87
N MET A 1130 -30.99 19.04 4.65
CA MET A 1130 -30.11 18.26 3.79
C MET A 1130 -29.79 19.03 2.50
N MET A 1131 -28.50 19.07 2.13
CA MET A 1131 -28.04 19.36 0.77
C MET A 1131 -27.12 18.21 0.34
N PRO A 1132 -27.20 17.71 -0.91
CA PRO A 1132 -26.23 16.72 -1.40
C PRO A 1132 -24.84 17.34 -1.52
N PHE A 1133 -23.86 16.69 -0.87
CA PHE A 1133 -22.40 16.71 -1.07
C PHE A 1133 -21.64 18.05 -1.14
N ALA A 1134 -20.67 18.23 -0.23
CA ALA A 1134 -19.86 19.44 -0.05
C ALA A 1134 -18.38 19.30 -0.46
N LYS A 1135 -18.08 18.55 -1.53
CA LYS A 1135 -16.68 18.32 -1.97
C LYS A 1135 -16.35 18.54 -3.45
N GLU A 1136 -17.26 19.07 -4.28
CA GLU A 1136 -16.91 19.64 -5.59
C GLU A 1136 -17.63 20.97 -5.82
N GLN A 1137 -17.06 21.83 -6.68
CA GLN A 1137 -17.69 23.08 -7.10
C GLN A 1137 -18.96 22.77 -7.90
N TYR A 1138 -20.10 23.36 -7.54
CA TYR A 1138 -21.35 23.22 -8.32
C TYR A 1138 -21.11 23.69 -9.76
N LYS A 1139 -21.65 22.98 -10.76
CA LYS A 1139 -21.57 23.37 -12.17
C LYS A 1139 -22.95 23.76 -12.69
N ALA A 1140 -22.98 24.66 -13.67
CA ALA A 1140 -24.22 24.97 -14.36
C ALA A 1140 -24.85 23.71 -14.97
N GLY A 1141 -26.10 23.42 -14.59
CA GLY A 1141 -26.83 22.22 -14.98
C GLY A 1141 -27.10 21.23 -13.83
N ASP A 1142 -26.41 21.37 -12.71
CA ASP A 1142 -26.62 20.51 -11.52
C ASP A 1142 -28.02 20.68 -10.93
N HIS A 1143 -28.51 19.66 -10.23
CA HIS A 1143 -29.84 19.66 -9.62
C HIS A 1143 -29.77 19.75 -8.10
N LEU A 1144 -30.36 20.80 -7.53
CA LEU A 1144 -30.50 21.01 -6.09
C LEU A 1144 -31.91 20.62 -5.63
N VAL A 1145 -32.00 19.77 -4.60
CA VAL A 1145 -33.28 19.38 -3.98
C VAL A 1145 -33.31 19.86 -2.54
N LEU A 1146 -34.39 20.54 -2.16
CA LEU A 1146 -34.54 21.13 -0.82
C LEU A 1146 -35.44 20.25 0.05
N MET A 1147 -34.91 19.67 1.13
CA MET A 1147 -35.70 18.79 2.01
C MET A 1147 -35.30 18.87 3.48
N LEU A 1148 -36.28 18.62 4.36
CA LEU A 1148 -36.10 18.55 5.81
C LEU A 1148 -35.71 17.11 6.19
N ASN A 1149 -34.76 16.93 7.10
CA ASN A 1149 -34.44 15.61 7.62
C ASN A 1149 -35.52 15.16 8.61
N ASP A 1150 -36.49 14.38 8.13
CA ASP A 1150 -37.61 13.89 8.92
C ASP A 1150 -37.42 12.44 9.41
N ALA A 1151 -36.19 11.91 9.37
CA ALA A 1151 -35.88 10.52 9.71
C ALA A 1151 -36.40 10.13 11.13
N PRO A 1152 -37.04 8.97 11.29
CA PRO A 1152 -37.52 8.49 12.59
C PRO A 1152 -36.41 8.18 13.59
N SER A 1153 -35.20 7.87 13.10
CA SER A 1153 -34.00 7.57 13.89
C SER A 1153 -33.42 8.79 14.61
N VAL A 1154 -33.79 10.01 14.19
CA VAL A 1154 -33.35 11.25 14.83
C VAL A 1154 -34.26 11.53 16.04
N THR A 1155 -33.82 11.06 17.20
CA THR A 1155 -34.48 11.29 18.50
C THR A 1155 -33.96 12.58 19.16
N GLU A 1156 -34.76 13.16 20.06
CA GLU A 1156 -34.40 14.36 20.87
C GLU A 1156 -34.33 15.73 20.16
N ILE A 1157 -34.82 15.86 18.92
CA ILE A 1157 -34.92 17.14 18.20
C ILE A 1157 -36.38 17.65 18.16
N GLU A 1158 -36.60 18.94 18.45
CA GLU A 1158 -37.93 19.58 18.33
C GLU A 1158 -38.32 19.71 16.85
N ARG A 1159 -39.49 19.25 16.40
CA ARG A 1159 -39.84 19.33 14.97
C ARG A 1159 -40.53 20.65 14.61
N PRO A 1160 -40.18 21.31 13.49
CA PRO A 1160 -40.89 22.50 13.04
C PRO A 1160 -42.34 22.13 12.66
N LEU A 1161 -43.28 23.01 13.01
CA LEU A 1161 -44.68 22.95 12.60
C LEU A 1161 -44.86 23.29 11.12
N GLU A 1162 -43.98 24.13 10.57
CA GLU A 1162 -44.01 24.56 9.17
C GLU A 1162 -42.59 24.87 8.67
N VAL A 1163 -42.31 24.54 7.41
CA VAL A 1163 -41.04 24.81 6.72
C VAL A 1163 -41.34 25.53 5.41
N ARG A 1164 -40.63 26.61 5.12
CA ARG A 1164 -40.71 27.34 3.84
C ARG A 1164 -39.34 27.52 3.23
N TRP A 1165 -39.16 27.06 2.00
CA TRP A 1165 -37.89 27.10 1.27
C TRP A 1165 -37.85 28.24 0.27
N PHE A 1166 -36.66 28.79 0.05
CA PHE A 1166 -36.40 29.84 -0.89
C PHE A 1166 -35.07 29.60 -1.61
N PHE A 1167 -35.04 29.86 -2.91
CA PHE A 1167 -33.83 29.93 -3.72
C PHE A 1167 -33.85 31.24 -4.50
N ASN A 1168 -32.82 32.07 -4.32
CA ASN A 1168 -32.76 33.45 -4.84
C ASN A 1168 -34.05 34.24 -4.55
N GLU A 1169 -34.53 34.18 -3.31
CA GLU A 1169 -35.78 34.81 -2.83
C GLU A 1169 -37.09 34.31 -3.48
N THR A 1170 -37.02 33.30 -4.37
CA THR A 1170 -38.21 32.63 -4.92
C THR A 1170 -38.57 31.44 -4.04
N GLN A 1171 -39.85 31.30 -3.67
CA GLN A 1171 -40.30 30.23 -2.76
C GLN A 1171 -40.43 28.89 -3.50
N TYR A 1172 -39.96 27.82 -2.88
CA TYR A 1172 -40.07 26.43 -3.33
C TYR A 1172 -40.75 25.55 -2.28
N SER A 1173 -41.31 24.42 -2.72
CA SER A 1173 -41.84 23.36 -1.86
C SER A 1173 -40.72 22.37 -1.50
N SER A 1174 -40.87 21.64 -0.40
CA SER A 1174 -39.95 20.54 -0.08
C SER A 1174 -39.99 19.49 -1.20
N ASN A 1175 -38.83 18.96 -1.57
CA ASN A 1175 -38.59 18.02 -2.67
C ASN A 1175 -38.68 18.62 -4.09
N ASP A 1176 -38.86 19.93 -4.23
CA ASP A 1176 -38.72 20.57 -5.55
C ASP A 1176 -37.26 20.45 -6.03
N VAL A 1177 -37.10 20.14 -7.32
CA VAL A 1177 -35.80 20.05 -7.99
C VAL A 1177 -35.50 21.38 -8.69
N ILE A 1178 -34.35 21.98 -8.37
CA ILE A 1178 -33.90 23.26 -8.89
C ILE A 1178 -32.65 23.01 -9.73
N THR A 1179 -32.71 23.31 -11.03
CA THR A 1179 -31.50 23.30 -11.87
C THR A 1179 -30.67 24.55 -11.61
N LEU A 1180 -29.41 24.37 -11.28
CA LEU A 1180 -28.46 25.43 -10.99
C LEU A 1180 -27.96 26.09 -12.28
N GLU A 1181 -27.84 27.42 -12.26
CA GLU A 1181 -27.24 28.21 -13.33
C GLU A 1181 -25.87 28.71 -12.84
N ALA A 1182 -24.95 29.09 -13.75
CA ALA A 1182 -23.65 29.64 -13.33
C ALA A 1182 -23.83 30.96 -12.57
N GLY A 1183 -23.13 31.12 -11.45
CA GLY A 1183 -23.14 32.32 -10.62
C GLY A 1183 -23.32 32.05 -9.12
N SER A 1184 -23.52 33.13 -8.36
CA SER A 1184 -23.82 33.06 -6.92
C SER A 1184 -25.31 32.93 -6.68
N HIS A 1185 -25.71 31.96 -5.87
CA HIS A 1185 -27.10 31.71 -5.49
C HIS A 1185 -27.25 31.68 -3.97
N VAL A 1186 -28.44 32.03 -3.48
CA VAL A 1186 -28.77 32.02 -2.05
C VAL A 1186 -29.91 31.03 -1.82
N VAL A 1187 -29.64 30.04 -0.96
CA VAL A 1187 -30.64 29.11 -0.43
C VAL A 1187 -31.06 29.62 0.94
N LYS A 1188 -32.35 29.80 1.18
CA LYS A 1188 -32.90 30.21 2.48
C LYS A 1188 -34.02 29.29 2.89
N ALA A 1189 -34.12 29.01 4.17
CA ALA A 1189 -35.25 28.27 4.70
C ALA A 1189 -35.72 28.78 6.06
N VAL A 1190 -37.04 28.81 6.23
CA VAL A 1190 -37.73 29.39 7.37
C VAL A 1190 -38.50 28.29 8.09
N LEU A 1191 -38.07 27.96 9.29
CA LEU A 1191 -38.65 26.97 10.19
C LEU A 1191 -39.53 27.65 11.22
N THR A 1192 -40.76 27.19 11.37
CA THR A 1192 -41.71 27.68 12.38
C THR A 1192 -41.90 26.61 13.43
N PHE A 1193 -41.50 26.88 14.67
CA PHE A 1193 -41.73 26.03 15.83
C PHE A 1193 -42.94 26.54 16.62
N ARG A 1194 -43.33 25.84 17.69
CA ARG A 1194 -44.49 26.22 18.50
C ARG A 1194 -44.34 27.62 19.11
N ASP A 1195 -43.13 27.96 19.55
CA ASP A 1195 -42.86 29.18 20.33
C ASP A 1195 -41.88 30.16 19.65
N TYR A 1196 -41.24 29.79 18.53
CA TYR A 1196 -40.26 30.64 17.83
C TYR A 1196 -40.15 30.32 16.32
N ILE A 1197 -39.50 31.22 15.56
CA ILE A 1197 -39.18 31.03 14.13
C ILE A 1197 -37.66 31.10 13.98
N GLN A 1198 -37.10 30.19 13.18
CA GLN A 1198 -35.69 30.12 12.85
C GLN A 1198 -35.50 30.23 11.33
N THR A 1199 -34.54 31.04 10.89
CA THR A 1199 -34.20 31.20 9.46
C THR A 1199 -32.76 30.78 9.24
N ILE A 1200 -32.54 29.93 8.23
CA ILE A 1200 -31.21 29.49 7.78
C ILE A 1200 -30.98 30.06 6.38
N VAL A 1201 -29.78 30.57 6.12
CA VAL A 1201 -29.36 31.14 4.83
C VAL A 1201 -27.98 30.59 4.48
N GLN A 1202 -27.84 30.08 3.27
CA GLN A 1202 -26.60 29.56 2.70
C GLN A 1202 -26.36 30.20 1.33
N GLU A 1203 -25.14 30.65 1.07
CA GLU A 1203 -24.69 31.04 -0.26
C GLU A 1203 -23.98 29.86 -0.93
N ILE A 1204 -24.33 29.59 -2.20
CA ILE A 1204 -23.65 28.61 -3.04
C ILE A 1204 -23.13 29.30 -4.30
N PHE A 1205 -21.93 28.91 -4.74
CA PHE A 1205 -21.33 29.39 -5.98
C PHE A 1205 -21.29 28.25 -6.99
N VAL A 1206 -21.76 28.54 -8.20
CA VAL A 1206 -21.87 27.61 -9.32
C VAL A 1206 -20.95 28.10 -10.44
N GLU A 1207 -19.99 27.26 -10.86
CA GLU A 1207 -19.05 27.53 -11.96
C GLU A 1207 -19.68 27.56 -13.35
#